data_AF-A0A0H2TER4-F1
#
_entry.id   AF-A0A0H2TER4-F1
#
_cell.length_a   1.000
_cell.length_b   1.000
_cell.length_c   1.000
_cell.angle_alpha   90.00
_cell.angle_beta   90.00
_cell.angle_gamma   90.00
#
_symmetry.space_group_name_H-M   'P 1'
#
loop_
_entity.id
_entity.type
_entity.pdbx_description
1 polymer ?
#
loop_
_entity_poly.entity_id
_entity_poly.type
_entity_poly.pdbx_seq_one_letter_code
_entity_poly.pdbx_strand_id
1 'polypeptide(L)'
;MANNQARMSMYSVASEGLGGPRGAGQSSQVSTTTLLNAVHNIYLSSQPYQLDVGTSLVVNTWLTATQAGPDGRTGGTVDSALAARAWEHARRRAEDGCIILGSLHQSTPSVLAPFLSSLPMSIPSSLFKALDAIHPFIHSVAPFNPSAPRHSALGVTLTLNLAGNLTAATLALSQTGIDTTKGLLNIPAESGYRAFDVLYHLLSSSSTPAEREFLSLKSASNYRLLARSGTYDPPSYLPTADDGAAADDLRSALKEIGIKGSAHRDFISMLAGLLKLGNTLDYELDEDVLDEICEDVGGLLGLEPEALSKQCTTEDRQTLIGGLYEALVDWVIAKANNAIKAQLARIRDGDESSDGGRGARTPNTTEDNGDTVCITVVEIADPAVAKAVCMRGIFDDSQGINSEMKQDGVEVASVGPSIVREMQSAVADAEPELGIMTGPAGRDRQHLLQKREDVLEKVGFVADDDGFLKKLLFPVPGQGINLGREGRMDLASVLSSSRAWYHLSIHPTDESPASLAALPSINSAWSAGTVSRQLRSWRLPEWANRRNKSLDFTADFDLDEFVQRYQILGCKDGRDGIESWVLERGWSNGEVVVGSERIWMREHAWWEAESMLDMKPMGDNMPLGASGMMGMDTGYSAGGSGYFPPQVDLASNGSRDQLLNHQRNQSQATLTRGPNGPPSIAPSGMRNVTAGDYGLGNKGDNYRDGVQFNPEGEFVNSLDPEFASGKKIEEEKTTAKRRVWVAVVWALTFWIPSPLLRYVGRMKRPDVRMAWREKLVLCFCILLINAAIIFWIIFFGRILCPNFDKVWSQSEVATHQGDNDFWVSNRGKVYDITKFYKIPHGYTGRETTTDQMQPFAGLNMDPYIQPLLFKACPGIVTDENLALFPNDTKIEHPEGVHTSGKRSPYTGAKIQNPDWYGSVFLPRIKEYYKGE
;
A
#
# COMPACT_ATOMS: atom_id res chain seq x y z
N MET A 1 -1.05 23.20 -31.94
CA MET A 1 -0.40 22.78 -33.20
C MET A 1 0.49 21.61 -32.86
N ALA A 2 0.17 20.44 -33.39
CA ALA A 2 0.85 19.18 -33.08
C ALA A 2 2.23 19.17 -33.73
N ASN A 3 3.29 18.92 -32.95
CA ASN A 3 4.62 18.67 -33.49
C ASN A 3 4.86 17.16 -33.49
N ASN A 4 4.69 16.55 -34.68
CA ASN A 4 5.15 15.20 -34.98
C ASN A 4 6.69 15.24 -35.06
N GLN A 5 7.38 14.94 -33.97
CA GLN A 5 8.76 14.47 -34.04
C GLN A 5 8.83 13.02 -33.57
N ALA A 6 9.25 12.20 -34.52
CA ALA A 6 9.28 10.76 -34.53
C ALA A 6 10.05 10.13 -33.37
N ARG A 7 9.57 8.94 -33.01
CA ARG A 7 10.28 7.82 -32.37
C ARG A 7 11.71 7.69 -32.92
N MET A 8 12.67 8.30 -32.23
CA MET A 8 14.09 7.97 -32.28
C MET A 8 14.45 7.44 -30.89
N SER A 9 15.29 6.39 -30.83
CA SER A 9 15.79 5.84 -29.57
C SER A 9 16.34 6.97 -28.70
N MET A 10 15.75 7.17 -27.51
CA MET A 10 16.19 8.20 -26.55
C MET A 10 17.64 8.00 -26.09
N TYR A 11 18.25 6.84 -26.39
CA TYR A 11 19.65 6.58 -26.09
C TYR A 11 20.62 6.93 -27.23
N SER A 12 20.15 7.21 -28.45
CA SER A 12 21.02 7.74 -29.51
C SER A 12 21.46 9.19 -29.25
N VAL A 13 20.65 9.96 -28.50
CA VAL A 13 21.02 11.28 -27.98
C VAL A 13 21.73 11.21 -26.62
N ALA A 14 21.62 10.11 -25.88
CA ALA A 14 22.43 9.88 -24.67
C ALA A 14 23.88 9.45 -24.99
N SER A 15 24.14 8.94 -26.19
CA SER A 15 25.51 8.68 -26.68
C SER A 15 26.27 9.96 -27.08
N GLU A 16 25.58 11.08 -27.36
CA GLU A 16 26.18 12.40 -27.57
C GLU A 16 26.00 13.28 -26.32
N GLY A 17 26.50 12.83 -25.18
CA GLY A 17 26.33 13.56 -23.93
C GLY A 17 27.05 13.02 -22.69
N LEU A 18 27.90 11.99 -22.80
CA LEU A 18 28.88 11.66 -21.75
C LEU A 18 29.99 12.74 -21.74
N GLY A 19 29.63 13.94 -21.30
CA GLY A 19 30.46 15.13 -21.40
C GLY A 19 30.06 16.25 -20.44
N GLY A 20 29.73 15.89 -19.20
CA GLY A 20 29.58 16.83 -18.08
C GLY A 20 29.84 16.15 -16.74
N PRO A 21 30.49 16.83 -15.78
CA PRO A 21 31.93 16.79 -15.51
C PRO A 21 32.46 15.46 -14.90
N ARG A 22 32.00 14.28 -15.33
CA ARG A 22 32.63 13.00 -14.96
C ARG A 22 32.75 12.07 -16.17
N GLY A 23 33.94 12.04 -16.75
CA GLY A 23 34.31 11.02 -17.73
C GLY A 23 34.46 9.64 -17.07
N ALA A 24 34.21 8.60 -17.86
CA ALA A 24 34.35 7.20 -17.46
C ALA A 24 35.74 6.91 -16.87
N GLY A 25 35.78 6.20 -15.73
CA GLY A 25 36.94 5.41 -15.33
C GLY A 25 37.72 5.80 -14.07
N GLN A 26 37.42 6.89 -13.35
CA GLN A 26 38.05 7.15 -12.04
C GLN A 26 37.10 7.79 -11.02
N SER A 27 36.76 7.05 -9.97
CA SER A 27 35.96 7.54 -8.84
C SER A 27 36.75 8.55 -7.99
N SER A 28 36.83 9.79 -8.45
CA SER A 28 37.37 10.90 -7.64
C SER A 28 36.54 11.06 -6.36
N GLN A 29 37.20 11.29 -5.23
CA GLN A 29 36.53 11.44 -3.95
C GLN A 29 35.56 12.63 -3.99
N VAL A 30 34.29 12.39 -3.72
CA VAL A 30 33.26 13.44 -3.64
C VAL A 30 33.41 14.16 -2.32
N SER A 31 33.79 15.43 -2.35
CA SER A 31 33.83 16.29 -1.17
C SER A 31 32.60 17.19 -1.11
N THR A 32 32.28 17.74 0.06
CA THR A 32 31.16 18.69 0.21
C THR A 32 31.32 19.92 -0.69
N THR A 33 32.54 20.41 -0.89
CA THR A 33 32.79 21.59 -1.74
C THR A 33 32.58 21.27 -3.21
N THR A 34 33.04 20.10 -3.67
CA THR A 34 32.81 19.63 -5.03
C THR A 34 31.31 19.46 -5.32
N LEU A 35 30.58 18.86 -4.37
CA LEU A 35 29.14 18.66 -4.50
C LEU A 35 28.37 19.98 -4.46
N LEU A 36 28.74 20.90 -3.56
CA LEU A 36 28.12 22.23 -3.48
C LEU A 36 28.25 23.02 -4.79
N ASN A 37 29.43 22.99 -5.41
CA ASN A 37 29.66 23.65 -6.70
C ASN A 37 28.85 23.00 -7.83
N ALA A 38 28.75 21.67 -7.84
CA ALA A 38 27.91 20.95 -8.81
C ALA A 38 26.43 21.32 -8.64
N VAL A 39 25.92 21.32 -7.40
CA VAL A 39 24.53 21.68 -7.09
C VAL A 39 24.22 23.14 -7.43
N HIS A 40 25.19 24.05 -7.28
CA HIS A 40 25.02 25.43 -7.73
C HIS A 40 24.88 25.53 -9.25
N ASN A 41 25.71 24.80 -10.00
CA ASN A 41 25.67 24.82 -11.46
C ASN A 41 24.35 24.26 -12.00
N ILE A 42 23.85 23.14 -11.43
CA ILE A 42 22.59 22.55 -11.88
C ILE A 42 21.36 23.40 -11.52
N TYR A 43 21.44 24.17 -10.43
CA TYR A 43 20.40 25.13 -10.09
C TYR A 43 20.32 26.26 -11.12
N LEU A 44 21.47 26.77 -11.57
CA LEU A 44 21.52 27.80 -12.60
C LEU A 44 21.04 27.30 -13.97
N SER A 45 21.31 26.03 -14.31
CA SER A 45 20.90 25.42 -15.58
C SER A 45 19.53 24.74 -15.53
N SER A 46 18.87 24.67 -14.36
CA SER A 46 17.62 23.93 -14.13
C SER A 46 17.70 22.48 -14.64
N GLN A 47 18.78 21.78 -14.28
CA GLN A 47 19.04 20.39 -14.65
C GLN A 47 19.15 19.48 -13.43
N PRO A 48 18.92 18.16 -13.56
CA PRO A 48 19.22 17.21 -12.51
C PRO A 48 20.73 16.90 -12.42
N TYR A 49 21.18 16.47 -11.25
CA TYR A 49 22.53 15.95 -11.02
C TYR A 49 22.50 14.50 -10.54
N GLN A 50 23.20 13.63 -11.23
CA GLN A 50 23.35 12.23 -10.84
C GLN A 50 24.41 12.09 -9.73
N LEU A 51 23.99 11.69 -8.52
CA LEU A 51 24.90 11.46 -7.39
C LEU A 51 25.58 10.08 -7.48
N ASP A 52 24.77 9.09 -7.81
CA ASP A 52 25.09 7.70 -8.17
C ASP A 52 24.04 7.22 -9.17
N VAL A 53 24.12 5.98 -9.68
CA VAL A 53 23.13 5.52 -10.67
C VAL A 53 21.72 5.53 -10.10
N GLY A 54 21.55 5.07 -8.87
CA GLY A 54 20.25 4.98 -8.19
C GLY A 54 19.74 6.30 -7.62
N THR A 55 20.56 7.36 -7.60
CA THR A 55 20.27 8.59 -6.85
C THR A 55 20.50 9.86 -7.67
N SER A 56 19.49 10.72 -7.71
CA SER A 56 19.55 12.03 -8.36
C SER A 56 19.26 13.16 -7.38
N LEU A 57 19.88 14.32 -7.62
CA LEU A 57 19.68 15.56 -6.87
C LEU A 57 19.09 16.62 -7.80
N VAL A 58 18.06 17.32 -7.34
CA VAL A 58 17.47 18.49 -8.02
C VAL A 58 17.36 19.65 -7.04
N VAL A 59 17.30 20.88 -7.56
CA VAL A 59 17.12 22.08 -6.75
C VAL A 59 15.83 22.75 -7.16
N ASN A 60 14.87 22.84 -6.23
CA ASN A 60 13.54 23.37 -6.50
C ASN A 60 13.10 24.36 -5.41
N THR A 61 12.39 25.40 -5.82
CA THR A 61 11.64 26.35 -5.01
C THR A 61 10.20 26.38 -5.49
N TRP A 62 9.29 26.96 -4.71
CA TRP A 62 7.91 27.18 -5.18
C TRP A 62 7.89 27.98 -6.50
N LEU A 63 8.80 28.95 -6.66
CA LEU A 63 8.88 29.82 -7.84
C LEU A 63 9.33 29.05 -9.08
N THR A 64 10.32 28.16 -8.95
CA THR A 64 10.73 27.29 -10.05
C THR A 64 9.66 26.25 -10.38
N ALA A 65 8.84 25.83 -9.40
CA ALA A 65 7.74 24.89 -9.64
C ALA A 65 6.58 25.49 -10.44
N THR A 66 6.30 26.80 -10.28
CA THR A 66 5.21 27.47 -10.99
C THR A 66 5.52 27.80 -12.45
N GLN A 67 6.79 27.74 -12.86
CA GLN A 67 7.20 28.04 -14.22
C GLN A 67 7.46 26.78 -15.06
N ALA A 68 7.33 26.91 -16.38
CA ALA A 68 7.72 25.84 -17.30
C ALA A 68 9.24 25.74 -17.34
N GLY A 69 9.78 24.56 -17.07
CA GLY A 69 11.20 24.27 -17.20
C GLY A 69 11.69 24.25 -18.66
N PRO A 70 12.98 24.00 -18.88
CA PRO A 70 13.57 23.87 -20.23
C PRO A 70 12.86 22.81 -21.09
N ASP A 71 12.34 21.77 -20.44
CA ASP A 71 11.59 20.66 -21.05
C ASP A 71 10.14 21.04 -21.43
N GLY A 72 9.71 22.27 -21.15
CA GLY A 72 8.34 22.75 -21.38
C GLY A 72 7.29 22.25 -20.36
N ARG A 73 7.69 21.39 -19.42
CA ARG A 73 6.85 20.90 -18.31
C ARG A 73 6.85 21.90 -17.16
N THR A 74 5.69 22.14 -16.56
CA THR A 74 5.52 22.90 -15.31
C THR A 74 5.66 21.97 -14.11
N GLY A 75 6.12 22.47 -12.96
CA GLY A 75 6.29 21.69 -11.72
C GLY A 75 7.74 21.59 -11.22
N GLY A 76 8.68 22.29 -11.86
CA GLY A 76 10.09 22.33 -11.43
C GLY A 76 10.95 21.29 -12.14
N THR A 77 12.19 21.15 -11.66
CA THR A 77 13.21 20.28 -12.26
C THR A 77 13.06 18.85 -11.72
N VAL A 78 12.97 17.87 -12.61
CA VAL A 78 12.90 16.43 -12.30
C VAL A 78 13.89 15.65 -13.17
N ASP A 79 14.31 14.47 -12.71
CA ASP A 79 15.25 13.61 -13.45
C ASP A 79 14.49 12.54 -14.26
N SER A 80 14.30 12.82 -15.55
CA SER A 80 13.68 11.88 -16.50
C SER A 80 14.57 10.66 -16.81
N ALA A 81 15.89 10.77 -16.66
CA ALA A 81 16.81 9.65 -16.89
C ALA A 81 16.75 8.64 -15.74
N LEU A 82 16.58 9.09 -14.49
CA LEU A 82 16.28 8.20 -13.36
C LEU A 82 14.95 7.47 -13.58
N ALA A 83 13.91 8.19 -13.99
CA ALA A 83 12.59 7.62 -14.28
C ALA A 83 12.66 6.54 -15.38
N ALA A 84 13.43 6.79 -16.44
CA ALA A 84 13.63 5.84 -17.53
C ALA A 84 14.40 4.58 -17.08
N ARG A 85 15.46 4.72 -16.28
CA ARG A 85 16.22 3.58 -15.74
C ARG A 85 15.36 2.69 -14.86
N ALA A 86 14.62 3.28 -13.91
CA ALA A 86 13.72 2.53 -13.05
C ALA A 86 12.65 1.77 -13.86
N TRP A 87 12.16 2.36 -14.96
CA TRP A 87 11.21 1.71 -15.86
C TRP A 87 11.82 0.55 -16.67
N GLU A 88 13.03 0.72 -17.22
CA GLU A 88 13.73 -0.36 -17.92
C GLU A 88 14.08 -1.52 -16.98
N HIS A 89 14.49 -1.22 -15.74
CA HIS A 89 14.69 -2.22 -14.70
C HIS A 89 13.43 -3.03 -14.45
N ALA A 90 12.32 -2.36 -14.15
CA ALA A 90 11.05 -3.04 -13.90
C ALA A 90 10.66 -3.96 -15.06
N ARG A 91 10.80 -3.48 -16.30
CA ARG A 91 10.42 -4.24 -17.49
C ARG A 91 11.36 -5.40 -17.81
N ARG A 92 12.69 -5.19 -17.77
CA ARG A 92 13.71 -6.14 -18.25
C ARG A 92 14.14 -7.14 -17.18
N ARG A 93 14.19 -6.72 -15.90
CA ARG A 93 14.49 -7.58 -14.75
C ARG A 93 13.24 -8.23 -14.16
N ALA A 94 12.05 -7.76 -14.52
CA ALA A 94 10.78 -8.18 -13.90
C ALA A 94 10.78 -7.97 -12.36
N GLU A 95 11.42 -6.89 -11.90
CA GLU A 95 11.52 -6.53 -10.48
C GLU A 95 10.61 -5.36 -10.12
N ASP A 96 10.04 -5.37 -8.92
CA ASP A 96 9.28 -4.23 -8.42
C ASP A 96 10.22 -3.08 -8.07
N GLY A 97 9.92 -1.88 -8.54
CA GLY A 97 10.67 -0.66 -8.27
C GLY A 97 9.95 0.27 -7.30
N CYS A 98 10.69 0.94 -6.42
CA CYS A 98 10.19 2.01 -5.58
C CYS A 98 11.02 3.27 -5.79
N ILE A 99 10.41 4.35 -6.26
CA ILE A 99 11.05 5.64 -6.48
C ILE A 99 10.65 6.57 -5.34
N ILE A 100 11.62 6.98 -4.54
CA ILE A 100 11.42 7.83 -3.37
C ILE A 100 11.73 9.27 -3.75
N LEU A 101 10.71 10.12 -3.71
CA LEU A 101 10.84 11.57 -3.85
C LEU A 101 11.02 12.17 -2.45
N GLY A 102 12.27 12.49 -2.11
CA GLY A 102 12.65 12.98 -0.77
C GLY A 102 12.94 14.48 -0.77
N SER A 103 12.25 15.22 0.09
CA SER A 103 12.52 16.64 0.32
C SER A 103 13.55 16.85 1.43
N LEU A 104 14.67 17.53 1.12
CA LEU A 104 15.73 17.81 2.12
C LEU A 104 15.40 18.99 3.02
N HIS A 105 14.38 19.78 2.63
CA HIS A 105 13.98 21.01 3.30
C HIS A 105 12.46 21.17 3.26
N GLN A 106 11.86 21.71 4.33
CA GLN A 106 10.40 21.88 4.47
C GLN A 106 9.76 22.85 3.45
N SER A 107 10.55 23.76 2.89
CA SER A 107 10.09 24.73 1.87
C SER A 107 10.13 24.18 0.44
N THR A 108 10.54 22.93 0.28
CA THR A 108 10.62 22.29 -1.04
C THR A 108 9.20 21.99 -1.54
N PRO A 109 8.86 22.33 -2.80
CA PRO A 109 7.56 21.98 -3.37
C PRO A 109 7.48 20.47 -3.69
N SER A 110 6.25 19.96 -3.79
CA SER A 110 6.02 18.60 -4.32
C SER A 110 6.48 18.50 -5.77
N VAL A 111 7.15 17.40 -6.09
CA VAL A 111 7.58 17.05 -7.46
C VAL A 111 6.90 15.79 -7.98
N LEU A 112 5.84 15.30 -7.31
CA LEU A 112 5.18 14.04 -7.66
C LEU A 112 4.55 14.06 -9.05
N ALA A 113 3.68 15.03 -9.33
CA ALA A 113 3.04 15.18 -10.63
C ALA A 113 4.04 15.38 -11.79
N PRO A 114 5.02 16.30 -11.71
CA PRO A 114 6.00 16.47 -12.78
C PRO A 114 6.90 15.24 -12.95
N PHE A 115 7.24 14.51 -11.88
CA PHE A 115 8.00 13.27 -11.99
C PHE A 115 7.20 12.18 -12.69
N LEU A 116 5.92 11.98 -12.36
CA LEU A 116 5.03 11.04 -13.05
C LEU A 116 4.96 11.36 -14.54
N SER A 117 4.82 12.64 -14.91
CA SER A 117 4.80 13.06 -16.33
C SER A 117 6.10 12.80 -17.09
N SER A 118 7.21 12.54 -16.37
CA SER A 118 8.53 12.28 -16.96
C SER A 118 8.79 10.79 -17.23
N LEU A 119 7.94 9.89 -16.71
CA LEU A 119 8.08 8.45 -16.94
C LEU A 119 7.87 8.13 -18.43
N PRO A 120 8.63 7.18 -18.99
CA PRO A 120 8.55 6.81 -20.41
C PRO A 120 7.32 5.94 -20.74
N MET A 121 6.15 6.29 -20.22
CA MET A 121 4.90 5.59 -20.43
C MET A 121 3.72 6.56 -20.50
N SER A 122 2.64 6.15 -21.16
CA SER A 122 1.41 6.95 -21.21
C SER A 122 0.61 6.79 -19.93
N ILE A 123 0.54 7.85 -19.12
CA ILE A 123 -0.21 7.87 -17.86
C ILE A 123 -1.63 8.42 -18.09
N PRO A 124 -2.69 7.78 -17.57
CA PRO A 124 -4.06 8.24 -17.74
C PRO A 124 -4.30 9.63 -17.14
N SER A 125 -5.04 10.48 -17.85
CA SER A 125 -5.39 11.83 -17.39
C SER A 125 -6.18 11.83 -16.07
N SER A 126 -6.99 10.80 -15.79
CA SER A 126 -7.71 10.66 -14.51
C SER A 126 -6.79 10.58 -13.31
N LEU A 127 -5.54 10.11 -13.46
CA LEU A 127 -4.58 10.07 -12.37
C LEU A 127 -4.15 11.48 -11.95
N PHE A 128 -3.83 12.35 -12.92
CA PHE A 128 -3.50 13.75 -12.64
C PHE A 128 -4.71 14.50 -12.05
N LYS A 129 -5.90 14.24 -12.57
CA LYS A 129 -7.15 14.81 -12.03
C LYS A 129 -7.48 14.32 -10.62
N ALA A 130 -7.14 13.08 -10.31
CA ALA A 130 -7.22 12.57 -8.95
C ALA A 130 -6.22 13.27 -8.01
N LEU A 131 -4.98 13.50 -8.46
CA LEU A 131 -3.99 14.26 -7.68
C LEU A 131 -4.48 15.70 -7.45
N ASP A 132 -5.01 16.38 -8.48
CA ASP A 132 -5.60 17.71 -8.36
C ASP A 132 -6.76 17.73 -7.35
N ALA A 133 -7.62 16.70 -7.35
CA ALA A 133 -8.72 16.58 -6.41
C ALA A 133 -8.26 16.36 -4.97
N ILE A 134 -7.21 15.55 -4.76
CA ILE A 134 -6.69 15.21 -3.42
C ILE A 134 -5.84 16.34 -2.85
N HIS A 135 -5.16 17.12 -3.69
CA HIS A 135 -4.18 18.11 -3.26
C HIS A 135 -4.69 19.08 -2.17
N PRO A 136 -5.88 19.71 -2.27
CA PRO A 136 -6.39 20.63 -1.24
C PRO A 136 -6.70 19.97 0.12
N PHE A 137 -6.82 18.65 0.16
CA PHE A 137 -7.09 17.90 1.39
C PHE A 137 -5.83 17.60 2.20
N ILE A 138 -4.67 17.59 1.54
CA ILE A 138 -3.40 17.17 2.13
C ILE A 138 -2.35 18.30 2.12
N HIS A 139 -2.73 19.51 1.71
CA HIS A 139 -1.88 20.71 1.72
C HIS A 139 -2.52 21.83 2.54
N SER A 140 -1.66 22.72 3.03
CA SER A 140 -2.04 23.93 3.76
C SER A 140 -1.02 25.04 3.51
N VAL A 141 -1.44 26.29 3.64
CA VAL A 141 -0.53 27.44 3.58
C VAL A 141 0.30 27.54 4.87
N ALA A 142 1.61 27.73 4.74
CA ALA A 142 2.51 28.08 5.82
C ALA A 142 3.43 29.26 5.43
N PRO A 143 3.98 30.03 6.40
CA PRO A 143 4.86 31.16 6.11
C PRO A 143 6.11 30.79 5.31
N PHE A 144 6.58 29.54 5.42
CA PHE A 144 7.78 29.04 4.73
C PHE A 144 7.48 28.29 3.43
N ASN A 145 6.23 27.92 3.18
CA ASN A 145 5.80 27.20 1.98
C ASN A 145 4.32 27.50 1.69
N PRO A 146 4.00 28.13 0.53
CA PRO A 146 2.62 28.47 0.21
C PRO A 146 1.72 27.25 -0.01
N SER A 147 2.28 26.07 -0.29
CA SER A 147 1.53 24.82 -0.37
C SER A 147 2.32 23.74 0.37
N ALA A 148 2.28 23.81 1.69
CA ALA A 148 2.99 22.89 2.56
C ALA A 148 2.24 21.55 2.63
N PRO A 149 2.88 20.42 2.25
CA PRO A 149 2.27 19.11 2.40
C PRO A 149 2.11 18.76 3.89
N ARG A 150 0.97 18.13 4.22
CA ARG A 150 0.53 17.73 5.57
C ARG A 150 0.22 16.24 5.63
N HIS A 151 0.89 15.44 4.81
CA HIS A 151 0.85 13.99 4.85
C HIS A 151 2.26 13.47 5.14
N SER A 152 2.41 12.25 5.63
CA SER A 152 3.73 11.65 5.77
C SER A 152 4.28 11.19 4.41
N ALA A 153 3.55 10.29 3.75
CA ALA A 153 3.87 9.85 2.41
C ALA A 153 2.63 9.60 1.54
N LEU A 154 2.73 9.97 0.26
CA LEU A 154 1.73 9.72 -0.77
C LEU A 154 2.37 8.87 -1.88
N GLY A 155 1.80 7.70 -2.15
CA GLY A 155 2.29 6.75 -3.13
C GLY A 155 1.38 6.65 -4.34
N VAL A 156 2.00 6.55 -5.52
CA VAL A 156 1.36 6.18 -6.78
C VAL A 156 1.98 4.86 -7.24
N THR A 157 1.21 3.78 -7.19
CA THR A 157 1.63 2.46 -7.69
C THR A 157 1.15 2.29 -9.12
N LEU A 158 2.09 2.06 -10.04
CA LEU A 158 1.86 1.82 -11.45
C LEU A 158 2.18 0.36 -11.74
N THR A 159 1.17 -0.42 -12.12
CA THR A 159 1.34 -1.82 -12.52
C THR A 159 1.57 -1.87 -14.03
N LEU A 160 2.67 -2.49 -14.42
CA LEU A 160 3.14 -2.61 -15.79
C LEU A 160 3.14 -4.08 -16.21
N ASN A 161 2.91 -4.32 -17.49
CA ASN A 161 3.29 -5.60 -18.09
C ASN A 161 4.78 -5.59 -18.46
N LEU A 162 5.35 -6.76 -18.77
CA LEU A 162 6.75 -6.87 -19.23
C LEU A 162 7.02 -6.25 -20.61
N ALA A 163 6.00 -5.73 -21.31
CA ALA A 163 6.19 -4.89 -22.49
C ALA A 163 6.36 -3.40 -22.13
N GLY A 164 6.13 -3.03 -20.87
CA GLY A 164 6.26 -1.67 -20.34
C GLY A 164 5.00 -0.81 -20.46
N ASN A 165 3.86 -1.42 -20.81
CA ASN A 165 2.56 -0.76 -20.86
C ASN A 165 1.88 -0.81 -19.49
N LEU A 166 1.20 0.29 -19.14
CA LEU A 166 0.44 0.43 -17.90
C LEU A 166 -0.86 -0.39 -17.95
N THR A 167 -1.07 -1.26 -16.98
CA THR A 167 -2.28 -2.09 -16.82
C THR A 167 -3.18 -1.59 -15.69
N ALA A 168 -2.58 -1.13 -14.59
CA ALA A 168 -3.30 -0.57 -13.45
C ALA A 168 -2.52 0.60 -12.84
N ALA A 169 -3.23 1.53 -12.20
CA ALA A 169 -2.65 2.60 -11.41
C ALA A 169 -3.51 2.86 -10.18
N THR A 170 -2.86 3.04 -9.02
CA THR A 170 -3.53 3.28 -7.74
C THR A 170 -2.79 4.33 -6.91
N LEU A 171 -3.55 5.15 -6.21
CA LEU A 171 -3.10 6.15 -5.24
C LEU A 171 -3.33 5.64 -3.82
N ALA A 172 -2.36 5.82 -2.94
CA ALA A 172 -2.48 5.44 -1.53
C ALA A 172 -1.68 6.39 -0.63
N LEU A 173 -2.27 6.80 0.50
CA LEU A 173 -1.52 7.41 1.60
C LEU A 173 -0.82 6.33 2.41
N SER A 174 0.27 6.68 3.10
CA SER A 174 0.87 5.79 4.10
C SER A 174 -0.12 5.47 5.22
N GLN A 175 0.08 4.34 5.91
CA GLN A 175 -0.68 3.99 7.13
C GLN A 175 -0.65 5.09 8.20
N THR A 176 0.36 5.95 8.13
CA THR A 176 0.53 7.06 9.05
C THR A 176 -0.34 8.26 8.76
N GLY A 177 -0.77 8.41 7.50
CA GLY A 177 -1.79 9.34 7.07
C GLY A 177 -1.38 10.80 7.07
N ILE A 178 -2.33 11.62 7.51
CA ILE A 178 -2.28 13.07 7.43
C ILE A 178 -2.09 13.71 8.82
N ASP A 179 -1.32 14.79 8.87
CA ASP A 179 -1.10 15.60 10.05
C ASP A 179 -2.31 16.51 10.29
N THR A 180 -3.38 15.92 10.82
CA THR A 180 -4.59 16.62 11.25
C THR A 180 -4.33 17.56 12.42
N THR A 181 -3.23 17.37 13.16
CA THR A 181 -2.88 18.25 14.28
C THR A 181 -2.44 19.60 13.75
N LYS A 182 -1.46 19.67 12.85
CA LYS A 182 -1.00 20.96 12.31
C LYS A 182 -1.90 21.52 11.21
N GLY A 183 -2.63 20.66 10.49
CA GLY A 183 -3.50 21.07 9.39
C GLY A 183 -4.93 21.44 9.78
N LEU A 184 -5.41 21.04 10.98
CA LEU A 184 -6.82 21.23 11.36
C LEU A 184 -7.01 21.61 12.83
N LEU A 185 -6.55 20.77 13.77
CA LEU A 185 -6.94 20.86 15.19
C LEU A 185 -6.11 21.90 15.97
N ASN A 186 -4.82 22.02 15.66
CA ASN A 186 -3.83 22.78 16.41
C ASN A 186 -2.94 23.63 15.49
N ILE A 187 -3.57 24.44 14.64
CA ILE A 187 -2.88 25.38 13.75
C ILE A 187 -2.08 26.38 14.60
N PRO A 188 -0.82 26.71 14.24
CA PRO A 188 -0.07 27.76 14.92
C PRO A 188 -0.83 29.09 14.94
N ALA A 189 -0.77 29.81 16.06
CA ALA A 189 -1.46 31.10 16.21
C ALA A 189 -0.75 32.26 15.48
N GLU A 190 0.41 32.00 14.90
CA GLU A 190 1.16 32.96 14.09
C GLU A 190 0.44 33.25 12.77
N SER A 191 0.52 34.50 12.30
CA SER A 191 -0.05 34.88 11.00
C SER A 191 0.72 34.22 9.84
N GLY A 192 0.01 33.86 8.77
CA GLY A 192 0.56 33.16 7.60
C GLY A 192 0.35 31.64 7.62
N TYR A 193 -0.16 31.06 8.71
CA TYR A 193 -0.61 29.66 8.72
C TYR A 193 -2.10 29.56 8.38
N ARG A 194 -2.48 28.62 7.54
CA ARG A 194 -3.90 28.27 7.28
C ARG A 194 -4.15 26.80 7.61
N ALA A 195 -5.43 26.46 7.73
CA ALA A 195 -5.88 25.07 7.76
C ALA A 195 -5.69 24.41 6.37
N PHE A 196 -6.15 23.18 6.22
CA PHE A 196 -6.26 22.55 4.90
C PHE A 196 -7.05 23.41 3.91
N ASP A 197 -6.53 23.54 2.69
CA ASP A 197 -7.04 24.48 1.67
C ASP A 197 -8.51 24.19 1.31
N VAL A 198 -8.92 22.91 1.34
CA VAL A 198 -10.30 22.48 1.07
C VAL A 198 -11.36 23.18 1.93
N LEU A 199 -11.02 23.55 3.17
CA LEU A 199 -11.95 24.23 4.08
C LEU A 199 -12.23 25.67 3.63
N TYR A 200 -11.23 26.34 3.06
CA TYR A 200 -11.40 27.68 2.50
C TYR A 200 -12.09 27.62 1.14
N HIS A 201 -11.81 26.58 0.33
CA HIS A 201 -12.52 26.34 -0.93
C HIS A 201 -14.03 26.12 -0.70
N LEU A 202 -14.43 25.45 0.40
CA LEU A 202 -15.83 25.31 0.79
C LEU A 202 -16.50 26.65 1.09
N LEU A 203 -15.78 27.55 1.76
CA LEU A 203 -16.28 28.88 2.17
C LEU A 203 -16.24 29.93 1.06
N SER A 204 -15.63 29.60 -0.07
CA SER A 204 -15.44 30.47 -1.24
C SER A 204 -16.75 30.78 -1.99
N SER A 205 -16.65 31.65 -3.00
CA SER A 205 -17.77 32.12 -3.84
C SER A 205 -18.31 31.06 -4.80
N SER A 206 -17.58 29.95 -5.00
CA SER A 206 -18.01 28.80 -5.81
C SER A 206 -19.20 28.04 -5.21
N SER A 207 -19.45 28.19 -3.90
CA SER A 207 -20.63 27.64 -3.23
C SER A 207 -21.88 28.46 -3.58
N THR A 208 -22.89 27.80 -4.14
CA THR A 208 -24.13 28.50 -4.56
C THR A 208 -24.84 29.12 -3.34
N PRO A 209 -25.61 30.22 -3.50
CA PRO A 209 -26.34 30.81 -2.38
C PRO A 209 -27.24 29.81 -1.64
N ALA A 210 -27.89 28.89 -2.38
CA ALA A 210 -28.72 27.84 -1.81
C ALA A 210 -27.90 26.80 -1.03
N GLU A 211 -26.70 26.42 -1.49
CA GLU A 211 -25.79 25.54 -0.74
C GLU A 211 -25.33 26.22 0.56
N ARG A 212 -25.01 27.51 0.52
CA ARG A 212 -24.56 28.28 1.70
C ARG A 212 -25.67 28.41 2.75
N GLU A 213 -26.91 28.60 2.31
CA GLU A 213 -28.09 28.66 3.17
C GLU A 213 -28.39 27.29 3.79
N PHE A 214 -28.40 26.23 2.98
CA PHE A 214 -28.63 24.86 3.45
C PHE A 214 -27.58 24.42 4.49
N LEU A 215 -26.31 24.69 4.24
CA LEU A 215 -25.21 24.34 5.14
C LEU A 215 -25.02 25.35 6.28
N SER A 216 -25.78 26.46 6.29
CA SER A 216 -25.65 27.56 7.23
C SER A 216 -24.18 28.00 7.43
N LEU A 217 -23.47 28.23 6.32
CA LEU A 217 -22.04 28.57 6.31
C LEU A 217 -21.79 30.03 6.71
N LYS A 218 -20.87 30.25 7.65
CA LYS A 218 -20.43 31.57 8.13
C LYS A 218 -19.09 31.97 7.47
N SER A 219 -18.60 33.18 7.73
CA SER A 219 -17.22 33.55 7.32
C SER A 219 -16.18 32.72 8.09
N ALA A 220 -14.99 32.55 7.50
CA ALA A 220 -13.91 31.75 8.08
C ALA A 220 -13.54 32.17 9.51
N SER A 221 -13.64 33.47 9.83
CA SER A 221 -13.39 34.03 11.16
C SER A 221 -14.34 33.53 12.27
N ASN A 222 -15.50 32.99 11.90
CA ASN A 222 -16.50 32.46 12.85
C ASN A 222 -16.27 30.98 13.19
N TYR A 223 -15.28 30.33 12.57
CA TYR A 223 -14.93 28.94 12.85
C TYR A 223 -13.65 28.90 13.68
N ARG A 224 -13.72 28.32 14.87
CA ARG A 224 -12.62 28.21 15.84
C ARG A 224 -11.37 27.55 15.26
N LEU A 225 -11.57 26.54 14.41
CA LEU A 225 -10.49 25.83 13.71
C LEU A 225 -9.73 26.74 12.76
N LEU A 226 -10.42 27.68 12.09
CA LEU A 226 -9.84 28.56 11.08
C LEU A 226 -9.36 29.91 11.65
N ALA A 227 -10.01 30.38 12.73
CA ALA A 227 -9.77 31.71 13.29
C ALA A 227 -8.43 31.86 14.03
N ARG A 228 -7.77 30.74 14.35
CA ARG A 228 -6.63 30.72 15.28
C ARG A 228 -5.41 31.52 14.82
N SER A 229 -5.08 31.48 13.54
CA SER A 229 -3.95 32.21 12.96
C SER A 229 -4.31 33.62 12.47
N GLY A 230 -5.61 33.97 12.48
CA GLY A 230 -6.13 35.20 11.89
C GLY A 230 -5.88 35.33 10.39
N THR A 231 -5.50 34.25 9.69
CA THR A 231 -5.11 34.27 8.28
C THR A 231 -6.17 33.54 7.46
N TYR A 232 -6.92 34.30 6.65
CA TYR A 232 -8.08 33.79 5.93
C TYR A 232 -7.96 33.85 4.42
N ASP A 233 -7.02 34.62 3.90
CA ASP A 233 -6.81 34.83 2.47
C ASP A 233 -5.54 34.09 2.01
N PRO A 234 -5.45 33.73 0.71
CA PRO A 234 -4.22 33.16 0.17
C PRO A 234 -3.05 34.16 0.24
N PRO A 235 -1.80 33.70 0.16
CA PRO A 235 -0.63 34.56 0.27
C PRO A 235 -0.61 35.67 -0.78
N SER A 236 -0.53 36.93 -0.35
CA SER A 236 -0.59 38.11 -1.24
C SER A 236 0.56 38.22 -2.24
N TYR A 237 1.69 37.55 -1.97
CA TYR A 237 2.84 37.49 -2.88
C TYR A 237 2.64 36.50 -4.04
N LEU A 238 1.51 35.78 -4.08
CA LEU A 238 1.09 34.92 -5.19
C LEU A 238 -0.08 35.58 -5.92
N PRO A 239 0.16 36.33 -7.01
CA PRO A 239 -0.91 37.01 -7.75
C PRO A 239 -1.93 36.07 -8.38
N THR A 240 -1.56 34.81 -8.61
CA THR A 240 -2.41 33.76 -9.18
C THR A 240 -3.16 32.96 -8.11
N ALA A 241 -2.89 33.17 -6.83
CA ALA A 241 -3.57 32.44 -5.77
C ALA A 241 -4.96 33.03 -5.53
N ASP A 242 -5.98 32.30 -5.94
CA ASP A 242 -7.38 32.65 -5.79
C ASP A 242 -8.17 31.43 -5.33
N ASP A 243 -8.67 31.47 -4.09
CA ASP A 243 -9.48 30.40 -3.51
C ASP A 243 -10.83 30.23 -4.26
N GLY A 244 -11.30 31.24 -5.00
CA GLY A 244 -12.46 31.17 -5.90
C GLY A 244 -12.20 30.22 -7.06
N ALA A 245 -11.20 30.55 -7.87
CA ALA A 245 -10.78 29.72 -8.99
C ALA A 245 -10.35 28.31 -8.55
N ALA A 246 -9.55 28.21 -7.48
CA ALA A 246 -9.10 26.91 -6.95
C ALA A 246 -10.27 26.04 -6.47
N ALA A 247 -11.34 26.64 -5.94
CA ALA A 247 -12.54 25.91 -5.56
C ALA A 247 -13.35 25.42 -6.78
N ASP A 248 -13.41 26.19 -7.86
CA ASP A 248 -14.05 25.76 -9.12
C ASP A 248 -13.27 24.62 -9.79
N ASP A 249 -11.94 24.67 -9.75
CA ASP A 249 -11.06 23.61 -10.21
C ASP A 249 -11.24 22.34 -9.37
N LEU A 250 -11.30 22.47 -8.04
CA LEU A 250 -11.59 21.35 -7.14
C LEU A 250 -12.96 20.73 -7.44
N ARG A 251 -14.03 21.52 -7.62
CA ARG A 251 -15.36 21.00 -7.95
C ARG A 251 -15.37 20.25 -9.28
N SER A 252 -14.61 20.75 -10.26
CA SER A 252 -14.44 20.09 -11.56
C SER A 252 -13.70 18.76 -11.42
N ALA A 253 -12.60 18.71 -10.65
CA ALA A 253 -11.84 17.50 -10.39
C ALA A 253 -12.66 16.45 -9.59
N LEU A 254 -13.40 16.86 -8.56
CA LEU A 254 -14.31 16.01 -7.78
C LEU A 254 -15.36 15.34 -8.68
N LYS A 255 -15.94 16.12 -9.62
CA LYS A 255 -16.93 15.61 -10.58
C LYS A 255 -16.33 14.56 -11.52
N GLU A 256 -15.09 14.76 -11.97
CA GLU A 256 -14.37 13.81 -12.84
C GLU A 256 -14.02 12.50 -12.12
N ILE A 257 -13.66 12.54 -10.83
CA ILE A 257 -13.46 11.33 -10.01
C ILE A 257 -14.77 10.69 -9.53
N GLY A 258 -15.92 11.21 -9.95
CA GLY A 258 -17.23 10.60 -9.71
C GLY A 258 -17.96 11.07 -8.45
N ILE A 259 -17.46 12.09 -7.75
CA ILE A 259 -18.15 12.75 -6.63
C ILE A 259 -19.11 13.80 -7.21
N LYS A 260 -20.36 13.42 -7.39
CA LYS A 260 -21.41 14.27 -7.99
C LYS A 260 -22.78 13.97 -7.40
N GLY A 261 -23.73 14.89 -7.57
CA GLY A 261 -25.12 14.68 -7.14
C GLY A 261 -25.23 14.54 -5.62
N SER A 262 -25.83 13.46 -5.14
CA SER A 262 -25.95 13.18 -3.70
C SER A 262 -24.60 13.05 -3.02
N ALA A 263 -23.65 12.32 -3.61
CA ALA A 263 -22.32 12.13 -3.02
C ALA A 263 -21.57 13.45 -2.81
N HIS A 264 -21.77 14.45 -3.68
CA HIS A 264 -21.19 15.79 -3.49
C HIS A 264 -21.86 16.55 -2.34
N ARG A 265 -23.19 16.42 -2.20
CA ARG A 265 -23.93 17.03 -1.08
C ARG A 265 -23.53 16.43 0.26
N ASP A 266 -23.40 15.11 0.33
CA ASP A 266 -22.99 14.41 1.55
C ASP A 266 -21.55 14.80 1.93
N PHE A 267 -20.67 14.92 0.92
CA PHE A 267 -19.30 15.39 1.07
C PHE A 267 -19.20 16.81 1.66
N ILE A 268 -19.90 17.80 1.08
CA ILE A 268 -19.87 19.18 1.61
C ILE A 268 -20.57 19.31 2.97
N SER A 269 -21.59 18.48 3.23
CA SER A 269 -22.29 18.43 4.53
C SER A 269 -21.35 17.92 5.62
N MET A 270 -20.56 16.89 5.33
CA MET A 270 -19.52 16.40 6.24
C MET A 270 -18.49 17.49 6.57
N LEU A 271 -17.93 18.19 5.56
CA LEU A 271 -16.97 19.27 5.80
C LEU A 271 -17.57 20.43 6.62
N ALA A 272 -18.80 20.84 6.32
CA ALA A 272 -19.50 21.86 7.08
C ALA A 272 -19.76 21.42 8.54
N GLY A 273 -20.16 20.17 8.74
CA GLY A 273 -20.32 19.55 10.05
C GLY A 273 -19.03 19.56 10.86
N LEU A 274 -17.88 19.23 10.25
CA LEU A 274 -16.57 19.28 10.91
C LEU A 274 -16.19 20.70 11.35
N LEU A 275 -16.43 21.71 10.51
CA LEU A 275 -16.17 23.11 10.85
C LEU A 275 -17.02 23.59 12.03
N LYS A 276 -18.31 23.24 12.03
CA LYS A 276 -19.26 23.60 13.11
C LYS A 276 -18.93 22.86 14.41
N LEU A 277 -18.62 21.56 14.33
CA LEU A 277 -18.20 20.77 15.49
C LEU A 277 -16.88 21.30 16.09
N GLY A 278 -16.00 21.87 15.27
CA GLY A 278 -14.81 22.57 15.74
C GLY A 278 -15.09 23.73 16.70
N ASN A 279 -16.27 24.34 16.64
CA ASN A 279 -16.67 25.39 17.58
C ASN A 279 -17.04 24.85 18.96
N THR A 280 -17.21 23.54 19.15
CA THR A 280 -17.50 22.91 20.46
C THR A 280 -16.25 22.54 21.26
N LEU A 281 -15.06 22.92 20.77
CA LEU A 281 -13.77 22.54 21.37
C LEU A 281 -13.33 23.47 22.50
N ASP A 282 -14.09 24.53 22.80
CA ASP A 282 -13.82 25.39 23.95
C ASP A 282 -14.35 24.74 25.24
N TYR A 283 -13.55 24.75 26.29
CA TYR A 283 -13.95 24.22 27.60
C TYR A 283 -14.89 25.18 28.35
N GLU A 284 -14.92 26.46 27.96
CA GLU A 284 -15.75 27.49 28.59
C GLU A 284 -17.10 27.71 27.87
N LEU A 285 -17.48 26.82 26.95
CA LEU A 285 -18.75 26.92 26.24
C LEU A 285 -19.96 26.61 27.13
N ASP A 286 -20.98 27.46 27.03
CA ASP A 286 -22.28 27.25 27.66
C ASP A 286 -22.97 26.00 27.08
N GLU A 287 -23.65 25.24 27.94
CA GLU A 287 -24.32 23.98 27.57
C GLU A 287 -25.45 24.21 26.55
N ASP A 288 -26.21 25.30 26.66
CA ASP A 288 -27.26 25.66 25.71
C ASP A 288 -26.72 25.91 24.29
N VAL A 289 -25.56 26.60 24.20
CA VAL A 289 -24.89 26.87 22.92
C VAL A 289 -24.28 25.59 22.35
N LEU A 290 -23.80 24.71 23.23
CA LEU A 290 -23.28 23.42 22.83
C LEU A 290 -24.37 22.55 22.20
N ASP A 291 -25.54 22.46 22.82
CA ASP A 291 -26.66 21.68 22.30
C ASP A 291 -27.16 22.24 20.96
N GLU A 292 -27.23 23.56 20.78
CA GLU A 292 -27.59 24.18 19.49
C GLU A 292 -26.62 23.77 18.37
N ILE A 293 -25.31 23.83 18.64
CA ILE A 293 -24.29 23.43 17.65
C ILE A 293 -24.37 21.93 17.37
N CYS A 294 -24.57 21.10 18.41
CA CYS A 294 -24.68 19.65 18.25
C CYS A 294 -25.95 19.24 17.50
N GLU A 295 -27.06 19.99 17.61
CA GLU A 295 -28.28 19.76 16.83
C GLU A 295 -28.07 20.03 15.34
N ASP A 296 -27.43 21.16 15.00
CA ASP A 296 -27.07 21.52 13.63
C ASP A 296 -26.08 20.50 13.03
N VAL A 297 -25.04 20.11 13.78
CA VAL A 297 -24.08 19.08 13.35
C VAL A 297 -24.75 17.72 13.20
N GLY A 298 -25.65 17.34 14.11
CA GLY A 298 -26.41 16.08 14.03
C GLY A 298 -27.23 15.98 12.74
N GLY A 299 -27.91 17.07 12.35
CA GLY A 299 -28.64 17.16 11.09
C GLY A 299 -27.75 17.05 9.84
N LEU A 300 -26.54 17.60 9.88
CA LEU A 300 -25.59 17.53 8.75
C LEU A 300 -24.89 16.17 8.62
N LEU A 301 -24.61 15.50 9.75
CA LEU A 301 -23.87 14.24 9.79
C LEU A 301 -24.76 12.99 9.79
N GLY A 302 -26.07 13.14 10.02
CA GLY A 302 -27.00 12.00 10.18
C GLY A 302 -26.78 11.28 11.51
N LEU A 303 -26.75 12.06 12.59
CA LEU A 303 -26.49 11.61 13.96
C LEU A 303 -27.54 12.19 14.91
N GLU A 304 -27.88 11.43 15.95
CA GLU A 304 -28.63 11.97 17.08
C GLU A 304 -27.78 13.01 17.84
N PRO A 305 -28.28 14.25 18.06
CA PRO A 305 -27.50 15.32 18.69
C PRO A 305 -26.94 14.96 20.07
N GLU A 306 -27.69 14.17 20.84
CA GLU A 306 -27.31 13.73 22.19
C GLU A 306 -26.03 12.86 22.18
N ALA A 307 -25.74 12.19 21.06
CA ALA A 307 -24.50 11.43 20.90
C ALA A 307 -23.27 12.35 20.96
N LEU A 308 -23.39 13.58 20.45
CA LEU A 308 -22.30 14.56 20.42
C LEU A 308 -22.21 15.40 21.69
N SER A 309 -23.35 15.77 22.29
CA SER A 309 -23.35 16.63 23.48
C SER A 309 -23.19 15.86 24.79
N LYS A 310 -23.89 14.73 24.96
CA LYS A 310 -23.90 13.96 26.21
C LYS A 310 -22.93 12.80 26.23
N GLN A 311 -22.70 12.15 25.08
CA GLN A 311 -21.88 10.94 25.03
C GLN A 311 -20.40 11.20 24.66
N CYS A 312 -20.08 12.33 24.06
CA CYS A 312 -18.71 12.67 23.68
C CYS A 312 -18.15 13.80 24.55
N THR A 313 -16.98 13.59 25.15
CA THR A 313 -16.24 14.65 25.83
C THR A 313 -15.64 15.64 24.82
N THR A 314 -15.13 16.79 25.28
CA THR A 314 -14.41 17.75 24.41
C THR A 314 -13.25 17.08 23.67
N GLU A 315 -12.50 16.21 24.34
CA GLU A 315 -11.40 15.46 23.71
C GLU A 315 -11.90 14.41 22.71
N ASP A 316 -13.05 13.76 22.98
CA ASP A 316 -13.65 12.81 22.04
C ASP A 316 -14.11 13.55 20.79
N ARG A 317 -14.73 14.73 20.92
CA ARG A 317 -15.10 15.57 19.76
C ARG A 317 -13.88 16.00 18.95
N GLN A 318 -12.78 16.36 19.61
CA GLN A 318 -11.53 16.67 18.93
C GLN A 318 -10.99 15.45 18.15
N THR A 319 -11.01 14.28 18.78
CA THR A 319 -10.57 13.01 18.17
C THR A 319 -11.47 12.62 17.00
N LEU A 320 -12.78 12.83 17.15
CA LEU A 320 -13.80 12.61 16.12
C LEU A 320 -13.55 13.49 14.90
N ILE A 321 -13.33 14.81 15.08
CA ILE A 321 -13.04 15.72 13.97
C ILE A 321 -11.83 15.24 13.15
N GLY A 322 -10.72 14.88 13.83
CA GLY A 322 -9.53 14.39 13.16
C GLY A 322 -9.75 13.06 12.42
N GLY A 323 -10.44 12.12 13.07
CA GLY A 323 -10.76 10.81 12.49
C GLY A 323 -11.71 10.88 11.30
N LEU A 324 -12.75 11.71 11.38
CA LEU A 324 -13.72 11.91 10.29
C LEU A 324 -13.09 12.63 9.10
N TYR A 325 -12.23 13.62 9.34
CA TYR A 325 -11.50 14.28 8.26
C TYR A 325 -10.61 13.28 7.52
N GLU A 326 -9.86 12.44 8.26
CA GLU A 326 -9.03 11.41 7.64
C GLU A 326 -9.85 10.36 6.87
N ALA A 327 -10.99 9.91 7.43
CA ALA A 327 -11.87 8.98 6.74
C ALA A 327 -12.45 9.57 5.45
N LEU A 328 -12.77 10.87 5.46
CA LEU A 328 -13.23 11.60 4.28
C LEU A 328 -12.17 11.62 3.18
N VAL A 329 -10.90 11.86 3.53
CA VAL A 329 -9.79 11.82 2.58
C VAL A 329 -9.61 10.42 1.99
N ASP A 330 -9.70 9.37 2.81
CA ASP A 330 -9.64 7.98 2.33
C ASP A 330 -10.77 7.65 1.35
N TRP A 331 -11.98 8.14 1.63
CA TRP A 331 -13.11 7.98 0.71
C TRP A 331 -12.90 8.71 -0.62
N VAL A 332 -12.32 9.92 -0.60
CA VAL A 332 -11.96 10.66 -1.83
C VAL A 332 -10.91 9.88 -2.63
N ILE A 333 -9.89 9.33 -1.99
CA ILE A 333 -8.86 8.49 -2.61
C ILE A 333 -9.50 7.21 -3.21
N ALA A 334 -10.42 6.57 -2.49
CA ALA A 334 -11.14 5.41 -3.00
C ALA A 334 -11.97 5.74 -4.24
N LYS A 335 -12.62 6.93 -4.29
CA LYS A 335 -13.34 7.41 -5.49
C LYS A 335 -12.38 7.68 -6.64
N ALA A 336 -11.26 8.33 -6.38
CA ALA A 336 -10.19 8.54 -7.36
C ALA A 336 -9.68 7.22 -7.97
N ASN A 337 -9.35 6.23 -7.14
CA ASN A 337 -8.89 4.91 -7.60
C ASN A 337 -9.93 4.19 -8.45
N ASN A 338 -11.21 4.29 -8.10
CA ASN A 338 -12.29 3.74 -8.91
C ASN A 338 -12.41 4.43 -10.29
N ALA A 339 -12.22 5.76 -10.34
CA ALA A 339 -12.22 6.51 -11.60
C ALA A 339 -11.03 6.16 -12.50
N ILE A 340 -9.83 6.03 -11.91
CA ILE A 340 -8.61 5.60 -12.62
C ILE A 340 -8.80 4.20 -13.19
N LYS A 341 -9.27 3.25 -12.38
CA LYS A 341 -9.57 1.88 -12.83
C LYS A 341 -10.60 1.86 -13.97
N ALA A 342 -11.64 2.69 -13.88
CA ALA A 342 -12.65 2.79 -14.93
C ALA A 342 -12.08 3.37 -16.25
N GLN A 343 -11.18 4.36 -16.18
CA GLN A 343 -10.53 4.89 -17.39
C GLN A 343 -9.59 3.87 -18.01
N LEU A 344 -8.76 3.19 -17.22
CA LEU A 344 -7.86 2.15 -17.72
C LEU A 344 -8.62 0.98 -18.36
N ALA A 345 -9.79 0.61 -17.82
CA ALA A 345 -10.65 -0.37 -18.46
C ALA A 345 -11.14 0.11 -19.85
N ARG A 346 -11.55 1.37 -19.99
CA ARG A 346 -11.95 1.95 -21.29
C ARG A 346 -10.79 2.06 -22.27
N ILE A 347 -9.59 2.38 -21.79
CA ILE A 347 -8.37 2.40 -22.61
C ILE A 347 -8.05 1.00 -23.13
N ARG A 348 -8.12 0.00 -22.25
CA ARG A 348 -7.92 -1.41 -22.61
C ARG A 348 -8.93 -1.89 -23.66
N ASP A 349 -10.20 -1.51 -23.51
CA ASP A 349 -11.27 -1.90 -24.42
C ASP A 349 -11.24 -1.12 -25.76
N GLY A 350 -10.33 -0.12 -25.87
CA GLY A 350 -10.10 0.68 -27.08
C GLY A 350 -11.11 1.82 -27.29
N ASP A 351 -11.93 2.12 -26.28
CA ASP A 351 -12.94 3.18 -26.30
C ASP A 351 -12.32 4.58 -26.12
N GLU A 352 -11.18 4.66 -25.42
CA GLU A 352 -10.42 5.88 -25.15
C GLU A 352 -8.92 5.65 -25.42
N SER A 353 -8.22 6.68 -25.91
CA SER A 353 -6.75 6.72 -25.91
C SER A 353 -6.25 7.19 -24.54
N SER A 354 -5.01 6.85 -24.18
CA SER A 354 -4.32 7.40 -22.99
C SER A 354 -4.34 8.93 -22.95
N ASP A 355 -4.36 9.58 -24.13
CA ASP A 355 -4.34 11.03 -24.29
C ASP A 355 -5.76 11.64 -24.39
N GLY A 356 -6.82 10.88 -24.08
CA GLY A 356 -8.21 11.36 -24.09
C GLY A 356 -8.84 11.53 -25.48
N GLY A 357 -8.18 11.09 -26.55
CA GLY A 357 -8.74 11.03 -27.91
C GLY A 357 -9.51 9.72 -28.19
N ARG A 358 -10.31 9.67 -29.27
CA ARG A 358 -10.88 8.40 -29.78
C ARG A 358 -9.74 7.53 -30.31
N GLY A 359 -9.43 6.45 -29.61
CA GLY A 359 -8.37 5.50 -29.97
C GLY A 359 -8.76 4.58 -31.13
N ALA A 360 -7.79 4.16 -31.92
CA ALA A 360 -7.94 3.01 -32.80
C ALA A 360 -7.87 1.74 -31.94
N ARG A 361 -8.79 0.78 -32.15
CA ARG A 361 -8.78 -0.53 -31.48
C ARG A 361 -7.38 -1.13 -31.48
N THR A 362 -6.71 -1.16 -30.33
CA THR A 362 -5.63 -2.11 -30.09
C THR A 362 -6.27 -3.50 -30.05
N PRO A 363 -5.83 -4.47 -30.88
CA PRO A 363 -6.41 -5.80 -30.86
C PRO A 363 -6.32 -6.37 -29.44
N ASN A 364 -7.43 -6.91 -28.93
CA ASN A 364 -7.48 -7.71 -27.72
C ASN A 364 -6.59 -8.94 -27.93
N THR A 365 -5.30 -8.80 -27.69
CA THR A 365 -4.43 -9.96 -27.53
C THR A 365 -4.66 -10.47 -26.13
N THR A 366 -4.84 -11.78 -26.06
CA THR A 366 -4.86 -12.68 -24.90
C THR A 366 -3.59 -12.59 -24.03
N GLU A 367 -3.13 -11.38 -23.73
CA GLU A 367 -1.92 -11.04 -22.96
C GLU A 367 -2.21 -10.79 -21.47
N ASP A 368 -3.45 -11.00 -21.03
CA ASP A 368 -3.92 -10.77 -19.64
C ASP A 368 -3.44 -11.84 -18.63
N ASN A 369 -2.65 -12.82 -19.08
CA ASN A 369 -2.01 -13.85 -18.24
C ASN A 369 -0.47 -13.71 -18.20
N GLY A 370 0.07 -12.57 -18.62
CA GLY A 370 1.50 -12.28 -18.50
C GLY A 370 1.88 -11.81 -17.10
N ASP A 371 3.12 -12.05 -16.68
CA ASP A 371 3.66 -11.52 -15.43
C ASP A 371 3.61 -9.98 -15.43
N THR A 372 3.27 -9.39 -14.28
CA THR A 372 3.18 -7.95 -14.06
C THR A 372 4.15 -7.50 -12.99
N VAL A 373 4.66 -6.29 -13.13
CA VAL A 373 5.56 -5.64 -12.17
C VAL A 373 4.99 -4.31 -11.72
N CYS A 374 5.41 -3.83 -10.56
CA CYS A 374 4.96 -2.56 -10.00
C CYS A 374 6.11 -1.56 -9.90
N ILE A 375 5.85 -0.32 -10.34
CA ILE A 375 6.67 0.84 -9.99
C ILE A 375 5.86 1.71 -9.06
N THR A 376 6.31 1.85 -7.81
CA THR A 376 5.68 2.72 -6.83
C THR A 376 6.48 4.01 -6.69
N VAL A 377 5.88 5.15 -7.04
CA VAL A 377 6.47 6.48 -6.83
C VAL A 377 5.92 7.02 -5.51
N VAL A 378 6.79 7.20 -4.52
CA VAL A 378 6.44 7.65 -3.16
C VAL A 378 7.00 9.04 -2.92
N GLU A 379 6.12 10.01 -2.71
CA GLU A 379 6.49 11.30 -2.15
C GLU A 379 6.52 11.21 -0.62
N ILE A 380 7.65 11.55 0.00
CA ILE A 380 7.78 11.68 1.45
C ILE A 380 7.94 13.17 1.76
N ALA A 381 6.88 13.75 2.33
CA ALA A 381 6.79 15.18 2.56
C ALA A 381 7.57 15.64 3.80
N ASP A 382 7.65 14.82 4.86
CA ASP A 382 8.43 15.14 6.05
C ASP A 382 9.94 14.89 5.81
N PRO A 383 10.79 15.93 5.87
CA PRO A 383 12.23 15.77 5.67
C PRO A 383 12.89 14.83 6.70
N ALA A 384 12.36 14.72 7.92
CA ALA A 384 12.89 13.82 8.94
C ALA A 384 12.64 12.36 8.58
N VAL A 385 11.42 12.04 8.13
CA VAL A 385 11.04 10.70 7.66
C VAL A 385 11.82 10.34 6.40
N ALA A 386 11.90 11.26 5.43
CA ALA A 386 12.65 11.06 4.21
C ALA A 386 14.13 10.80 4.51
N LYS A 387 14.73 11.55 5.44
CA LYS A 387 16.12 11.34 5.90
C LYS A 387 16.27 9.95 6.50
N ALA A 388 15.36 9.52 7.37
CA ALA A 388 15.42 8.22 8.02
C ALA A 388 15.36 7.06 7.01
N VAL A 389 14.41 7.12 6.07
CA VAL A 389 14.24 6.11 5.00
C VAL A 389 15.49 6.02 4.13
N CYS A 390 15.99 7.17 3.65
CA CYS A 390 17.13 7.23 2.74
C CYS A 390 18.43 6.80 3.44
N MET A 391 18.70 7.33 4.64
CA MET A 391 19.90 6.98 5.40
C MET A 391 19.91 5.49 5.76
N ARG A 392 18.77 4.92 6.16
CA ARG A 392 18.67 3.49 6.47
C ARG A 392 18.91 2.63 5.23
N GLY A 393 18.30 2.96 4.08
CA GLY A 393 18.51 2.19 2.84
C GLY A 393 19.96 2.21 2.32
N ILE A 394 20.72 3.27 2.63
CA ILE A 394 22.09 3.43 2.13
C ILE A 394 23.15 2.99 3.14
N PHE A 395 22.95 3.28 4.42
CA PHE A 395 23.96 3.09 5.46
C PHE A 395 23.71 1.87 6.37
N ASP A 396 22.53 1.28 6.34
CA ASP A 396 22.25 0.05 7.10
C ASP A 396 22.74 -1.18 6.32
N ASP A 397 23.60 -1.96 6.97
CA ASP A 397 24.16 -3.20 6.42
C ASP A 397 23.41 -4.44 6.90
N SER A 398 22.42 -4.27 7.78
CA SER A 398 21.62 -5.36 8.33
C SER A 398 20.35 -5.66 7.54
N GLN A 399 19.99 -4.79 6.60
CA GLN A 399 18.74 -4.88 5.82
C GLN A 399 18.93 -4.50 4.35
N GLY A 400 17.96 -4.90 3.52
CA GLY A 400 17.91 -4.61 2.09
C GLY A 400 19.09 -5.19 1.31
N ILE A 401 19.38 -4.60 0.15
CA ILE A 401 20.43 -5.09 -0.75
C ILE A 401 21.80 -5.20 -0.08
N ASN A 402 22.12 -4.31 0.86
CA ASN A 402 23.42 -4.31 1.52
C ASN A 402 23.62 -5.59 2.35
N SER A 403 22.56 -6.10 2.97
CA SER A 403 22.62 -7.34 3.76
C SER A 403 22.64 -8.58 2.87
N GLU A 404 21.94 -8.55 1.73
CA GLU A 404 21.97 -9.61 0.71
C GLU A 404 23.36 -9.76 0.11
N MET A 405 23.97 -8.64 -0.32
CA MET A 405 25.35 -8.61 -0.83
C MET A 405 26.35 -9.19 0.17
N LYS A 406 26.19 -8.85 1.46
CA LYS A 406 27.08 -9.35 2.52
C LYS A 406 26.90 -10.84 2.78
N GLN A 407 25.67 -11.34 2.71
CA GLN A 407 25.37 -12.78 2.81
C GLN A 407 25.96 -13.55 1.64
N ASP A 408 25.95 -12.93 0.45
CA ASP A 408 26.46 -13.53 -0.79
C ASP A 408 27.99 -13.40 -0.96
N GLY A 409 28.69 -12.88 0.05
CA GLY A 409 30.16 -12.80 0.08
C GLY A 409 30.77 -11.60 -0.65
N VAL A 410 29.98 -10.61 -1.05
CA VAL A 410 30.49 -9.36 -1.64
C VAL A 410 31.16 -8.50 -0.56
N GLU A 411 32.34 -7.95 -0.87
CA GLU A 411 33.06 -7.06 0.05
C GLU A 411 32.33 -5.71 0.20
N VAL A 412 31.56 -5.58 1.29
CA VAL A 412 30.88 -4.33 1.65
C VAL A 412 31.79 -3.47 2.53
N ALA A 413 32.15 -2.27 2.06
CA ALA A 413 32.92 -1.31 2.85
C ALA A 413 32.16 -0.90 4.13
N SER A 414 32.84 -1.02 5.28
CA SER A 414 32.26 -0.70 6.58
C SER A 414 31.96 0.79 6.73
N VAL A 415 30.78 1.12 7.25
CA VAL A 415 30.38 2.50 7.53
C VAL A 415 31.06 3.05 8.78
N GLY A 416 31.46 4.33 8.74
CA GLY A 416 32.04 5.01 9.90
C GLY A 416 31.05 5.10 11.08
N PRO A 417 31.50 4.94 12.35
CA PRO A 417 30.61 4.93 13.52
C PRO A 417 29.79 6.22 13.70
N SER A 418 30.30 7.38 13.25
CA SER A 418 29.58 8.65 13.29
C SER A 418 28.35 8.66 12.41
N ILE A 419 28.44 8.08 11.21
CA ILE A 419 27.35 7.99 10.23
C ILE A 419 26.30 7.01 10.75
N VAL A 420 26.72 5.86 11.30
CA VAL A 420 25.81 4.88 11.91
C VAL A 420 25.01 5.50 13.05
N ARG A 421 25.66 6.27 13.93
CA ARG A 421 24.96 6.96 15.02
C ARG A 421 23.95 7.99 14.50
N GLU A 422 24.29 8.74 13.45
CA GLU A 422 23.38 9.72 12.86
C GLU A 422 22.20 9.05 12.14
N MET A 423 22.44 7.95 11.43
CA MET A 423 21.39 7.12 10.85
C MET A 423 20.44 6.57 11.93
N GLN A 424 20.99 6.00 13.01
CA GLN A 424 20.18 5.49 14.13
C GLN A 424 19.35 6.59 14.79
N SER A 425 19.90 7.80 14.94
CA SER A 425 19.16 8.95 15.45
C SER A 425 18.01 9.33 14.51
N ALA A 426 18.25 9.40 13.20
CA ALA A 426 17.20 9.71 12.22
C ALA A 426 16.10 8.64 12.21
N VAL A 427 16.47 7.36 12.33
CA VAL A 427 15.51 6.25 12.45
C VAL A 427 14.71 6.34 13.75
N ALA A 428 15.35 6.70 14.87
CA ALA A 428 14.69 6.89 16.17
C ALA A 428 13.61 8.00 16.11
N ASP A 429 13.90 9.10 15.40
CA ASP A 429 12.97 10.23 15.25
C ASP A 429 11.75 9.89 14.38
N ALA A 430 11.85 8.86 13.53
CA ALA A 430 10.81 8.43 12.58
C ALA A 430 10.33 6.98 12.80
N GLU A 431 10.54 6.40 14.00
CA GLU A 431 10.20 5.00 14.30
C GLU A 431 8.76 4.60 13.89
N PRO A 432 7.71 5.37 14.27
CA PRO A 432 6.35 4.96 13.97
C PRO A 432 6.02 5.02 12.47
N GLU A 433 6.72 5.86 11.72
CA GLU A 433 6.60 6.01 10.26
C GLU A 433 7.28 4.86 9.50
N LEU A 434 8.28 4.24 10.13
CA LEU A 434 9.00 3.07 9.62
C LEU A 434 8.39 1.73 10.09
N GLY A 435 7.19 1.76 10.69
CA GLY A 435 6.50 0.59 11.23
C GLY A 435 7.07 0.06 12.55
N ILE A 436 7.96 0.81 13.21
CA ILE A 436 8.61 0.42 14.47
C ILE A 436 7.76 0.94 15.64
N MET A 437 6.96 0.05 16.26
CA MET A 437 6.07 0.41 17.38
C MET A 437 6.64 0.09 18.77
N THR A 438 7.86 -0.42 18.86
CA THR A 438 8.45 -0.89 20.14
C THR A 438 8.90 0.24 21.07
N GLY A 439 9.27 1.39 20.50
CA GLY A 439 9.76 2.55 21.23
C GLY A 439 8.64 3.39 21.87
N PRO A 440 9.00 4.43 22.66
CA PRO A 440 8.03 5.31 23.33
C PRO A 440 7.06 5.98 22.35
N ALA A 441 7.57 6.55 21.25
CA ALA A 441 6.76 7.20 20.23
C ALA A 441 5.78 6.23 19.55
N GLY A 442 6.18 4.96 19.38
CA GLY A 442 5.32 3.90 18.85
C GLY A 442 4.15 3.56 19.79
N ARG A 443 4.41 3.48 21.11
CA ARG A 443 3.37 3.23 22.12
C ARG A 443 2.38 4.39 22.21
N ASP A 444 2.88 5.62 22.20
CA ASP A 444 2.03 6.82 22.22
C ASP A 444 1.13 6.86 20.99
N ARG A 445 1.68 6.55 19.81
CA ARG A 445 0.91 6.44 18.57
C ARG A 445 -0.15 5.34 18.65
N GLN A 446 0.20 4.17 19.18
CA GLN A 446 -0.75 3.07 19.34
C GLN A 446 -1.92 3.46 20.25
N HIS A 447 -1.64 4.16 21.35
CA HIS A 447 -2.68 4.66 22.25
C HIS A 447 -3.59 5.69 21.58
N LEU A 448 -3.03 6.61 20.77
CA LEU A 448 -3.82 7.56 19.99
C LEU A 448 -4.71 6.87 18.95
N LEU A 449 -4.19 5.86 18.25
CA LEU A 449 -4.96 5.08 17.27
C LEU A 449 -6.09 4.31 17.94
N GLN A 450 -5.84 3.71 19.11
CA GLN A 450 -6.86 3.00 19.88
C GLN A 450 -7.97 3.94 20.36
N LYS A 451 -7.62 5.09 20.97
CA LYS A 451 -8.61 6.10 21.38
C LYS A 451 -9.43 6.57 20.19
N ARG A 452 -8.79 6.76 19.03
CA ARG A 452 -9.48 7.12 17.79
C ARG A 452 -10.46 6.04 17.34
N GLU A 453 -10.05 4.78 17.35
CA GLU A 453 -10.89 3.64 17.00
C GLU A 453 -12.12 3.57 17.92
N ASP A 454 -11.92 3.65 19.24
CA ASP A 454 -12.99 3.60 20.25
C ASP A 454 -14.02 4.73 20.07
N VAL A 455 -13.56 5.97 19.87
CA VAL A 455 -14.45 7.14 19.70
C VAL A 455 -15.23 7.06 18.40
N LEU A 456 -14.57 6.69 17.29
CA LEU A 456 -15.24 6.58 16.01
C LEU A 456 -16.24 5.41 16.01
N GLU A 457 -15.95 4.32 16.71
CA GLU A 457 -16.82 3.15 16.77
C GLU A 457 -18.10 3.49 17.53
N LYS A 458 -17.95 4.18 18.67
CA LYS A 458 -19.06 4.70 19.46
C LYS A 458 -20.00 5.58 18.63
N VAL A 459 -19.46 6.55 17.88
CA VAL A 459 -20.27 7.45 17.05
C VAL A 459 -20.86 6.72 15.84
N GLY A 460 -20.08 5.81 15.24
CA GLY A 460 -20.51 5.03 14.08
C GLY A 460 -21.70 4.10 14.37
N PHE A 461 -21.82 3.58 15.59
CA PHE A 461 -22.98 2.77 15.98
C PHE A 461 -24.26 3.58 16.18
N VAL A 462 -24.14 4.85 16.57
CA VAL A 462 -25.29 5.76 16.76
C VAL A 462 -25.71 6.42 15.44
N ALA A 463 -24.84 6.44 14.44
CA ALA A 463 -25.15 6.97 13.12
C ALA A 463 -26.26 6.18 12.39
N ASP A 464 -27.07 6.92 11.63
CA ASP A 464 -28.14 6.36 10.80
C ASP A 464 -27.63 5.23 9.91
N ASP A 465 -28.39 4.13 9.82
CA ASP A 465 -27.99 2.92 9.08
C ASP A 465 -27.66 3.18 7.60
N ASP A 466 -28.42 4.09 6.98
CA ASP A 466 -28.21 4.52 5.59
C ASP A 466 -27.37 5.81 5.45
N GLY A 467 -26.94 6.39 6.57
CA GLY A 467 -26.21 7.64 6.64
C GLY A 467 -24.84 7.57 5.95
N PHE A 468 -24.43 8.71 5.37
CA PHE A 468 -23.12 8.83 4.74
C PHE A 468 -21.98 8.58 5.75
N LEU A 469 -22.14 9.06 6.98
CA LEU A 469 -21.18 8.86 8.07
C LEU A 469 -20.93 7.37 8.36
N LYS A 470 -21.97 6.54 8.41
CA LYS A 470 -21.83 5.10 8.68
C LYS A 470 -21.10 4.39 7.54
N LYS A 471 -21.44 4.73 6.29
CA LYS A 471 -20.73 4.23 5.09
C LYS A 471 -19.26 4.66 5.05
N LEU A 472 -18.96 5.83 5.62
CA LEU A 472 -17.60 6.37 5.70
C LEU A 472 -16.74 5.62 6.73
N LEU A 473 -17.31 5.33 7.91
CA LEU A 473 -16.62 4.66 9.02
C LEU A 473 -16.54 3.14 8.85
N PHE A 474 -17.55 2.54 8.22
CA PHE A 474 -17.65 1.10 7.96
C PHE A 474 -17.72 0.84 6.45
N PRO A 475 -16.62 1.06 5.71
CA PRO A 475 -16.58 0.80 4.26
C PRO A 475 -16.86 -0.68 3.93
N VAL A 476 -16.41 -1.60 4.80
CA VAL A 476 -16.66 -3.04 4.70
C VAL A 476 -17.54 -3.51 5.86
N PRO A 477 -18.76 -4.02 5.59
CA PRO A 477 -19.65 -4.52 6.63
C PRO A 477 -19.01 -5.64 7.46
N GLY A 478 -19.07 -5.54 8.79
CA GLY A 478 -18.62 -6.58 9.72
C GLY A 478 -17.13 -6.60 10.07
N GLN A 479 -16.33 -5.66 9.55
CA GLN A 479 -14.89 -5.55 9.88
C GLN A 479 -14.54 -4.47 10.92
N GLY A 480 -15.53 -3.81 11.51
CA GLY A 480 -15.29 -2.69 12.43
C GLY A 480 -14.65 -1.49 11.72
N ILE A 481 -13.89 -0.68 12.47
CA ILE A 481 -13.23 0.52 11.93
C ILE A 481 -11.85 0.19 11.39
N ASN A 482 -11.69 0.35 10.08
CA ASN A 482 -10.45 0.10 9.36
C ASN A 482 -9.71 1.38 8.92
N LEU A 483 -9.99 2.51 9.59
CA LEU A 483 -9.39 3.80 9.26
C LEU A 483 -7.86 3.76 9.34
N GLY A 484 -7.19 4.14 8.25
CA GLY A 484 -5.73 4.10 8.15
C GLY A 484 -5.13 2.72 7.88
N ARG A 485 -5.96 1.68 7.66
CA ARG A 485 -5.52 0.33 7.27
C ARG A 485 -5.96 -0.02 5.85
N GLU A 486 -7.25 0.14 5.55
CA GLU A 486 -7.81 -0.18 4.24
C GLU A 486 -7.38 0.85 3.19
N GLY A 487 -6.90 0.40 2.03
CA GLY A 487 -6.47 1.28 0.93
C GLY A 487 -5.21 2.11 1.21
N ARG A 488 -4.53 1.89 2.35
CA ARG A 488 -3.26 2.55 2.70
C ARG A 488 -2.05 1.71 2.31
N MET A 489 -0.94 2.37 2.03
CA MET A 489 0.35 1.71 1.79
C MET A 489 1.13 1.54 3.09
N ASP A 490 1.70 0.35 3.29
CA ASP A 490 2.74 0.14 4.29
C ASP A 490 4.10 0.50 3.67
N LEU A 491 4.62 1.67 4.04
CA LEU A 491 5.89 2.17 3.53
C LEU A 491 7.05 1.19 3.81
N ALA A 492 7.06 0.53 4.98
CA ALA A 492 8.13 -0.41 5.33
C ALA A 492 8.08 -1.66 4.44
N SER A 493 6.89 -2.20 4.20
CA SER A 493 6.69 -3.33 3.29
C SER A 493 7.14 -2.98 1.88
N VAL A 494 6.69 -1.85 1.32
CA VAL A 494 7.05 -1.42 -0.05
C VAL A 494 8.56 -1.24 -0.20
N LEU A 495 9.24 -0.63 0.78
CA LEU A 495 10.69 -0.46 0.76
C LEU A 495 11.46 -1.78 0.86
N SER A 496 10.89 -2.79 1.51
CA SER A 496 11.52 -4.11 1.67
C SER A 496 11.32 -5.04 0.47
N SER A 497 10.21 -4.87 -0.26
CA SER A 497 9.84 -5.71 -1.40
C SER A 497 10.31 -5.17 -2.75
N SER A 498 10.76 -3.91 -2.81
CA SER A 498 11.05 -3.22 -4.07
C SER A 498 12.44 -2.61 -4.11
N ARG A 499 13.02 -2.55 -5.32
CA ARG A 499 14.30 -1.89 -5.61
C ARG A 499 14.15 -0.37 -5.41
N ALA A 500 14.85 0.19 -4.43
CA ALA A 500 14.76 1.61 -4.11
C ALA A 500 15.62 2.50 -5.03
N TRP A 501 14.99 3.53 -5.60
CA TRP A 501 15.60 4.62 -6.38
C TRP A 501 15.32 5.94 -5.67
N TYR A 502 16.28 6.86 -5.65
CA TYR A 502 16.20 8.09 -4.85
C TYR A 502 16.21 9.34 -5.75
N HIS A 503 15.18 10.16 -5.64
CA HIS A 503 15.10 11.49 -6.23
C HIS A 503 15.01 12.53 -5.12
N LEU A 504 16.10 13.24 -4.88
CA LEU A 504 16.25 14.11 -3.71
C LEU A 504 16.18 15.59 -4.12
N SER A 505 15.23 16.31 -3.54
CA SER A 505 15.00 17.72 -3.81
C SER A 505 15.62 18.61 -2.73
N ILE A 506 16.48 19.53 -3.16
CA ILE A 506 17.20 20.51 -2.33
C ILE A 506 16.51 21.88 -2.48
N HIS A 507 16.43 22.63 -1.37
CA HIS A 507 15.99 24.02 -1.40
C HIS A 507 17.19 24.98 -1.32
N PRO A 508 17.32 26.00 -2.19
CA PRO A 508 18.54 26.78 -2.32
C PRO A 508 18.75 27.85 -1.23
N THR A 509 17.74 28.20 -0.43
CA THR A 509 17.82 29.25 0.61
C THR A 509 16.86 29.03 1.79
N ASP A 510 17.05 29.72 2.91
CA ASP A 510 16.12 29.73 4.06
C ASP A 510 15.18 30.97 4.04
N GLU A 511 15.27 31.80 2.99
CA GLU A 511 14.46 33.01 2.85
C GLU A 511 12.96 32.72 2.69
N SER A 512 12.13 33.64 3.15
CA SER A 512 10.68 33.50 3.05
C SER A 512 10.21 33.51 1.58
N PRO A 513 9.14 32.78 1.22
CA PRO A 513 8.52 32.84 -0.10
C PRO A 513 8.19 34.26 -0.57
N ALA A 514 7.81 35.16 0.35
CA ALA A 514 7.56 36.57 0.05
C ALA A 514 8.83 37.32 -0.40
N SER A 515 9.97 37.02 0.22
CA SER A 515 11.28 37.56 -0.20
C SER A 515 11.70 36.99 -1.55
N LEU A 516 11.45 35.71 -1.80
CA LEU A 516 11.71 35.05 -3.09
C LEU A 516 10.91 35.68 -4.23
N ALA A 517 9.64 36.01 -3.98
CA ALA A 517 8.77 36.66 -4.96
C ALA A 517 9.28 38.06 -5.39
N ALA A 518 10.08 38.72 -4.55
CA ALA A 518 10.65 40.03 -4.84
C ALA A 518 11.97 39.99 -5.63
N LEU A 519 12.52 38.81 -5.89
CA LEU A 519 13.80 38.66 -6.59
C LEU A 519 13.66 38.92 -8.11
N PRO A 520 14.70 39.49 -8.75
CA PRO A 520 14.66 39.83 -10.18
C PRO A 520 14.73 38.60 -11.11
N SER A 521 15.23 37.46 -10.61
CA SER A 521 15.27 36.22 -11.38
C SER A 521 15.02 35.01 -10.49
N ILE A 522 14.44 33.96 -11.08
CA ILE A 522 14.05 32.73 -10.39
C ILE A 522 15.21 31.94 -9.79
N ASN A 523 16.40 32.05 -10.41
CA ASN A 523 17.61 31.33 -9.98
C ASN A 523 18.56 32.22 -9.17
N SER A 524 18.12 33.44 -8.79
CA SER A 524 18.94 34.36 -7.97
C SER A 524 19.00 33.95 -6.50
N ALA A 525 18.00 33.21 -6.01
CA ALA A 525 17.95 32.79 -4.62
C ALA A 525 18.97 31.67 -4.38
N TRP A 526 20.13 31.98 -3.79
CA TRP A 526 21.13 30.97 -3.45
C TRP A 526 21.87 31.30 -2.16
N SER A 527 21.86 30.36 -1.22
CA SER A 527 22.61 30.42 0.03
C SER A 527 23.51 29.18 0.15
N ALA A 528 24.80 29.38 -0.11
CA ALA A 528 25.80 28.32 -0.02
C ALA A 528 25.83 27.66 1.38
N GLY A 529 25.57 28.43 2.45
CA GLY A 529 25.48 27.91 3.81
C GLY A 529 24.29 26.96 4.02
N THR A 530 23.12 27.33 3.49
CA THR A 530 21.88 26.55 3.58
C THR A 530 21.99 25.23 2.84
N VAL A 531 22.46 25.27 1.59
CA VAL A 531 22.65 24.06 0.78
C VAL A 531 23.74 23.18 1.40
N SER A 532 24.87 23.75 1.83
CA SER A 532 25.93 23.00 2.50
C SER A 532 25.45 22.31 3.78
N ARG A 533 24.54 22.93 4.55
CA ARG A 533 23.92 22.32 5.73
C ARG A 533 23.09 21.09 5.34
N GLN A 534 22.26 21.19 4.30
CA GLN A 534 21.47 20.07 3.77
C GLN A 534 22.37 18.92 3.27
N LEU A 535 23.40 19.22 2.48
CA LEU A 535 24.34 18.21 1.97
C LEU A 535 25.05 17.44 3.10
N ARG A 536 25.41 18.15 4.19
CA ARG A 536 26.10 17.56 5.35
C ARG A 536 25.15 16.79 6.25
N SER A 537 23.94 17.30 6.51
CA SER A 537 22.98 16.62 7.39
C SER A 537 22.49 15.30 6.79
N TRP A 538 22.45 15.19 5.47
CA TRP A 538 22.11 13.95 4.76
C TRP A 538 23.32 13.09 4.39
N ARG A 539 24.54 13.50 4.78
CA ARG A 539 25.79 12.76 4.48
C ARG A 539 25.94 12.41 3.01
N LEU A 540 25.47 13.29 2.11
CA LEU A 540 25.48 13.03 0.66
C LEU A 540 26.89 12.82 0.08
N PRO A 541 27.95 13.52 0.54
CA PRO A 541 29.32 13.20 0.10
C PRO A 541 29.73 11.78 0.50
N GLU A 542 29.44 11.36 1.74
CA GLU A 542 29.74 10.02 2.23
C GLU A 542 28.90 8.95 1.51
N TRP A 543 27.63 9.24 1.24
CA TRP A 543 26.73 8.41 0.43
C TRP A 543 27.33 8.18 -0.96
N ALA A 544 27.66 9.26 -1.68
CA ALA A 544 28.19 9.19 -3.03
C ALA A 544 29.51 8.40 -3.07
N ASN A 545 30.39 8.60 -2.09
CA ASN A 545 31.64 7.86 -2.01
C ASN A 545 31.41 6.37 -1.71
N ARG A 546 30.41 6.02 -0.89
CA ARG A 546 30.05 4.64 -0.56
C ARG A 546 29.54 3.89 -1.79
N ARG A 547 28.56 4.47 -2.50
CA ARG A 547 27.94 3.84 -3.68
C ARG A 547 28.95 3.76 -4.83
N ASN A 548 29.50 4.88 -5.28
CA ASN A 548 30.38 4.91 -6.46
C ASN A 548 31.62 4.01 -6.32
N LYS A 549 32.24 3.91 -5.13
CA LYS A 549 33.47 3.13 -4.96
C LYS A 549 33.23 1.63 -4.79
N SER A 550 32.18 1.22 -4.09
CA SER A 550 32.06 -0.16 -3.60
C SER A 550 30.71 -0.85 -3.83
N LEU A 551 29.61 -0.12 -4.02
CA LEU A 551 28.25 -0.69 -3.84
C LEU A 551 27.21 -0.14 -4.84
N ASP A 552 27.60 0.11 -6.09
CA ASP A 552 26.72 0.65 -7.14
C ASP A 552 26.16 -0.45 -8.07
N PHE A 553 25.69 -1.55 -7.47
CA PHE A 553 25.05 -2.63 -8.21
C PHE A 553 23.56 -2.33 -8.35
N THR A 554 23.12 -2.18 -9.60
CA THR A 554 21.71 -1.91 -9.93
C THR A 554 20.96 -3.17 -10.30
N ALA A 555 21.65 -4.18 -10.86
CA ALA A 555 21.06 -5.46 -11.22
C ALA A 555 21.79 -6.63 -10.56
N ASP A 556 21.04 -7.60 -10.06
CA ASP A 556 21.54 -8.90 -9.59
C ASP A 556 20.82 -10.04 -10.30
N PHE A 557 21.50 -11.18 -10.51
CA PHE A 557 20.96 -12.35 -11.20
C PHE A 557 21.33 -13.65 -10.48
N ASP A 558 20.46 -14.65 -10.54
CA ASP A 558 20.86 -16.02 -10.20
C ASP A 558 21.84 -16.55 -11.27
N LEU A 559 22.76 -17.45 -10.88
CA LEU A 559 23.77 -18.00 -11.81
C LEU A 559 23.13 -18.61 -13.07
N ASP A 560 22.10 -19.43 -12.90
CA ASP A 560 21.42 -20.11 -14.01
C ASP A 560 20.62 -19.13 -14.88
N GLU A 561 19.95 -18.15 -14.26
CA GLU A 561 19.19 -17.10 -14.95
C GLU A 561 20.10 -16.26 -15.84
N PHE A 562 21.25 -15.87 -15.30
CA PHE A 562 22.25 -15.07 -16.00
C PHE A 562 22.76 -15.79 -17.24
N VAL A 563 23.12 -17.08 -17.11
CA VAL A 563 23.59 -17.86 -18.26
C VAL A 563 22.47 -18.04 -19.27
N GLN A 564 21.25 -18.38 -18.84
CA GLN A 564 20.11 -18.54 -19.74
C GLN A 564 19.82 -17.27 -20.54
N ARG A 565 19.94 -16.09 -19.92
CA ARG A 565 19.71 -14.80 -20.57
C ARG A 565 20.84 -14.43 -21.53
N TYR A 566 22.09 -14.57 -21.10
CA TYR A 566 23.26 -14.10 -21.85
C TYR A 566 23.98 -15.19 -22.67
N GLN A 567 23.46 -16.42 -22.75
CA GLN A 567 24.01 -17.50 -23.60
C GLN A 567 24.18 -17.07 -25.05
N ILE A 568 23.25 -16.25 -25.56
CA ILE A 568 23.27 -15.73 -26.93
C ILE A 568 24.50 -14.82 -27.16
N LEU A 569 25.02 -14.20 -26.10
CA LEU A 569 26.23 -13.37 -26.13
C LEU A 569 27.52 -14.16 -25.87
N GLY A 570 27.45 -15.49 -25.76
CA GLY A 570 28.59 -16.36 -25.55
C GLY A 570 28.88 -16.71 -24.08
N CYS A 571 27.98 -16.37 -23.15
CA CYS A 571 28.10 -16.81 -21.75
C CYS A 571 27.96 -18.33 -21.67
N LYS A 572 28.91 -19.01 -21.02
CA LYS A 572 28.95 -20.47 -20.88
C LYS A 572 28.42 -20.91 -19.52
N ASP A 573 27.86 -22.12 -19.45
CA ASP A 573 27.38 -22.73 -18.21
C ASP A 573 28.49 -22.87 -17.16
N GLY A 574 28.10 -22.72 -15.89
CA GLY A 574 28.95 -22.86 -14.73
C GLY A 574 29.69 -21.58 -14.34
N ARG A 575 30.11 -21.51 -13.06
CA ARG A 575 30.81 -20.35 -12.48
C ARG A 575 32.04 -19.94 -13.29
N ASP A 576 32.87 -20.90 -13.67
CA ASP A 576 34.08 -20.65 -14.47
C ASP A 576 33.75 -20.08 -15.86
N GLY A 577 32.60 -20.47 -16.43
CA GLY A 577 32.10 -19.96 -17.72
C GLY A 577 31.68 -18.49 -17.63
N ILE A 578 30.98 -18.13 -16.55
CA ILE A 578 30.58 -16.76 -16.25
C ILE A 578 31.82 -15.89 -15.98
N GLU A 579 32.74 -16.35 -15.13
CA GLU A 579 33.96 -15.61 -14.81
C GLU A 579 34.84 -15.39 -16.06
N SER A 580 34.94 -16.40 -16.94
CA SER A 580 35.63 -16.25 -18.23
C SER A 580 34.96 -15.21 -19.12
N TRP A 581 33.62 -15.20 -19.20
CA TRP A 581 32.88 -14.22 -19.99
C TRP A 581 33.05 -12.79 -19.45
N VAL A 582 32.99 -12.62 -18.12
CA VAL A 582 33.26 -11.33 -17.46
C VAL A 582 34.68 -10.84 -17.75
N LEU A 583 35.67 -11.73 -17.79
CA LEU A 583 37.05 -11.41 -18.17
C LEU A 583 37.18 -11.01 -19.64
N GLU A 584 36.54 -11.74 -20.56
CA GLU A 584 36.52 -11.42 -22.00
C GLU A 584 35.94 -10.02 -22.28
N ARG A 585 34.97 -9.60 -21.46
CA ARG A 585 34.31 -8.29 -21.55
C ARG A 585 35.04 -7.16 -20.81
N GLY A 586 36.10 -7.47 -20.05
CA GLY A 586 36.85 -6.47 -19.29
C GLY A 586 36.11 -5.93 -18.05
N TRP A 587 35.08 -6.64 -17.57
CA TRP A 587 34.29 -6.23 -16.41
C TRP A 587 34.87 -6.72 -15.06
N SER A 588 36.05 -7.33 -15.08
CA SER A 588 36.75 -7.86 -13.90
C SER A 588 37.23 -6.79 -12.90
N ASN A 589 37.10 -5.50 -13.22
CA ASN A 589 37.51 -4.37 -12.37
C ASN A 589 36.48 -4.02 -11.26
N GLY A 590 35.58 -4.95 -10.93
CA GLY A 590 34.48 -4.72 -9.97
C GLY A 590 33.23 -4.10 -10.59
N GLU A 591 33.10 -4.14 -11.92
CA GLU A 591 31.86 -3.84 -12.65
C GLU A 591 30.86 -4.98 -12.53
N VAL A 592 31.36 -6.22 -12.50
CA VAL A 592 30.59 -7.43 -12.20
C VAL A 592 31.29 -8.22 -11.11
N VAL A 593 30.53 -8.64 -10.09
CA VAL A 593 31.02 -9.46 -8.99
C VAL A 593 30.20 -10.74 -8.92
N VAL A 594 30.87 -11.88 -9.00
CA VAL A 594 30.25 -13.21 -8.88
C VAL A 594 30.30 -13.63 -7.41
N GLY A 595 29.14 -13.62 -6.76
CA GLY A 595 28.96 -14.03 -5.37
C GLY A 595 28.94 -15.55 -5.19
N SER A 596 28.30 -16.00 -4.12
CA SER A 596 28.11 -17.42 -3.83
C SER A 596 26.91 -18.01 -4.57
N GLU A 597 25.81 -17.27 -4.63
CA GLU A 597 24.52 -17.65 -5.21
C GLU A 597 24.10 -16.68 -6.33
N ARG A 598 24.54 -15.41 -6.31
CA ARG A 598 24.14 -14.39 -7.28
C ARG A 598 25.31 -13.71 -7.98
N ILE A 599 25.00 -13.04 -9.09
CA ILE A 599 25.91 -12.18 -9.85
C ILE A 599 25.42 -10.75 -9.71
N TRP A 600 26.29 -9.86 -9.26
CA TRP A 600 26.01 -8.45 -9.05
C TRP A 600 26.62 -7.65 -10.20
N MET A 601 25.81 -6.87 -10.90
CA MET A 601 26.23 -6.04 -12.02
C MET A 601 26.00 -4.55 -11.76
N ARG A 602 26.98 -3.73 -12.11
CA ARG A 602 26.81 -2.28 -12.20
C ARG A 602 26.01 -1.92 -13.45
N GLU A 603 25.37 -0.76 -13.39
CA GLU A 603 24.49 -0.25 -14.45
C GLU A 603 25.13 -0.25 -15.83
N HIS A 604 26.37 0.22 -15.92
CA HIS A 604 27.05 0.32 -17.21
C HIS A 604 27.22 -1.06 -17.86
N ALA A 605 27.72 -2.05 -17.10
CA ALA A 605 27.90 -3.41 -17.58
C ALA A 605 26.56 -4.08 -17.92
N TRP A 606 25.54 -3.87 -17.09
CA TRP A 606 24.19 -4.40 -17.36
C TRP A 606 23.59 -3.80 -18.64
N TRP A 607 23.61 -2.48 -18.77
CA TRP A 607 23.05 -1.80 -19.94
C TRP A 607 23.81 -2.13 -21.23
N GLU A 608 25.14 -2.25 -21.16
CA GLU A 608 25.96 -2.71 -22.28
C GLU A 608 25.54 -4.13 -22.72
N ALA A 609 25.37 -5.05 -21.78
CA ALA A 609 24.92 -6.41 -22.07
C ALA A 609 23.53 -6.45 -22.71
N GLU A 610 22.57 -5.72 -22.14
CA GLU A 610 21.19 -5.65 -22.66
C GLU A 610 21.13 -4.98 -24.04
N SER A 611 21.89 -3.90 -24.25
CA SER A 611 21.97 -3.24 -25.56
C SER A 611 22.53 -4.17 -26.64
N MET A 612 23.46 -5.06 -26.29
CA MET A 612 23.97 -6.08 -27.20
C MET A 612 22.96 -7.18 -27.50
N LEU A 613 22.10 -7.55 -26.53
CA LEU A 613 20.98 -8.45 -26.79
C LEU A 613 19.99 -7.82 -27.78
N ASP A 614 19.65 -6.54 -27.61
CA ASP A 614 18.73 -5.80 -28.49
C ASP A 614 19.25 -5.73 -29.95
N MET A 615 20.57 -5.68 -30.15
CA MET A 615 21.19 -5.66 -31.48
C MET A 615 21.18 -7.02 -32.20
N LYS A 616 20.96 -8.14 -31.49
CA LYS A 616 20.90 -9.47 -32.11
C LYS A 616 19.44 -9.83 -32.44
N PRO A 617 19.09 -10.04 -33.73
CA PRO A 617 17.72 -10.43 -34.08
C PRO A 617 17.38 -11.81 -33.48
N MET A 618 16.26 -11.89 -32.77
CA MET A 618 15.71 -13.16 -32.28
C MET A 618 15.25 -14.00 -33.48
N GLY A 619 16.10 -14.94 -33.92
CA GLY A 619 15.78 -15.78 -35.06
C GLY A 619 16.81 -16.83 -35.48
N ASP A 620 17.96 -16.94 -34.82
CA ASP A 620 19.00 -17.93 -35.18
C ASP A 620 19.11 -19.03 -34.12
N ASN A 621 18.01 -19.74 -33.91
CA ASN A 621 18.00 -21.07 -33.31
C ASN A 621 18.26 -22.12 -34.42
N MET A 622 19.34 -21.97 -35.19
CA MET A 622 19.79 -23.01 -36.12
C MET A 622 20.67 -23.99 -35.35
N PRO A 623 20.40 -25.31 -35.41
CA PRO A 623 21.23 -26.31 -34.76
C PRO A 623 22.63 -26.28 -35.38
N LEU A 624 23.63 -26.39 -34.52
CA LEU A 624 25.04 -26.52 -34.85
C LEU A 624 25.25 -27.74 -35.76
N GLY A 625 25.19 -27.52 -37.08
CA GLY A 625 25.37 -28.56 -38.08
C GLY A 625 25.20 -27.99 -39.48
N ALA A 626 26.32 -27.80 -40.17
CA ALA A 626 26.45 -27.38 -41.57
C ALA A 626 26.27 -25.88 -41.86
N SER A 627 27.33 -25.11 -41.60
CA SER A 627 27.83 -24.19 -42.63
C SER A 627 29.33 -24.00 -42.43
N GLY A 628 30.09 -24.76 -43.20
CA GLY A 628 31.51 -24.51 -43.35
C GLY A 628 31.72 -23.25 -44.17
N MET A 629 32.81 -22.55 -43.83
CA MET A 629 33.43 -21.48 -44.63
C MET A 629 32.88 -20.07 -44.40
N MET A 630 33.29 -19.45 -43.28
CA MET A 630 33.93 -18.13 -43.24
C MET A 630 34.65 -18.00 -41.89
N GLY A 631 35.97 -18.16 -41.87
CA GLY A 631 36.79 -17.82 -40.72
C GLY A 631 36.96 -16.31 -40.64
N MET A 632 36.56 -15.72 -39.51
CA MET A 632 37.04 -14.41 -39.08
C MET A 632 37.55 -14.56 -37.65
N ASP A 633 38.86 -14.70 -37.55
CA ASP A 633 39.62 -14.63 -36.30
C ASP A 633 39.49 -13.24 -35.68
N THR A 634 38.94 -13.14 -34.47
CA THR A 634 39.10 -11.96 -33.61
C THR A 634 40.35 -12.15 -32.76
N GLY A 635 41.51 -11.82 -33.33
CA GLY A 635 42.77 -11.70 -32.60
C GLY A 635 43.06 -10.23 -32.28
N TYR A 636 42.76 -9.80 -31.05
CA TYR A 636 43.34 -8.57 -30.51
C TYR A 636 44.22 -8.91 -29.30
N SER A 637 45.50 -8.62 -29.43
CA SER A 637 46.40 -8.43 -28.29
C SER A 637 47.35 -7.27 -28.60
N ALA A 638 47.32 -6.31 -27.68
CA ALA A 638 48.39 -5.43 -27.21
C ALA A 638 49.17 -4.55 -28.21
N GLY A 639 48.97 -3.23 -28.07
CA GLY A 639 50.09 -2.27 -28.10
C GLY A 639 49.95 -1.10 -29.08
N GLY A 640 49.98 0.13 -28.56
CA GLY A 640 50.51 1.31 -29.28
C GLY A 640 49.50 2.40 -29.62
N SER A 641 49.70 3.57 -29.02
CA SER A 641 49.02 4.86 -29.25
C SER A 641 49.18 5.44 -30.67
N GLY A 642 48.21 6.24 -31.11
CA GLY A 642 48.38 7.26 -32.17
C GLY A 642 47.10 7.52 -32.97
N TYR A 643 46.25 8.44 -32.53
CA TYR A 643 46.09 9.80 -33.09
C TYR A 643 45.48 9.86 -34.52
N PHE A 644 44.25 10.41 -34.58
CA PHE A 644 43.38 10.72 -35.74
C PHE A 644 44.05 11.08 -37.07
N PRO A 645 43.32 10.87 -38.20
CA PRO A 645 43.12 11.99 -39.15
C PRO A 645 41.73 11.94 -39.87
N PRO A 646 41.33 12.95 -40.65
CA PRO A 646 40.87 14.27 -40.22
C PRO A 646 39.47 14.63 -40.78
N GLN A 647 38.94 15.76 -40.29
CA GLN A 647 37.71 16.44 -40.74
C GLN A 647 37.71 16.71 -42.25
N VAL A 648 36.51 16.70 -42.84
CA VAL A 648 36.23 17.37 -44.13
C VAL A 648 34.98 18.23 -43.98
N ASP A 649 35.14 19.49 -44.39
CA ASP A 649 34.23 20.61 -44.21
C ASP A 649 32.88 20.49 -44.93
N LEU A 650 31.91 21.16 -44.31
CA LEU A 650 30.56 21.42 -44.80
C LEU A 650 30.56 22.60 -45.79
N ALA A 651 30.09 22.39 -47.03
CA ALA A 651 29.64 23.48 -47.90
C ALA A 651 28.58 23.02 -48.93
N SER A 652 27.35 23.53 -48.73
CA SER A 652 26.47 24.21 -49.70
C SER A 652 26.28 23.69 -51.14
N ASN A 653 24.99 23.48 -51.46
CA ASN A 653 24.29 23.62 -52.76
C ASN A 653 24.46 22.57 -53.86
N GLY A 654 23.31 21.98 -54.26
CA GLY A 654 23.12 21.40 -55.59
C GLY A 654 21.96 20.42 -55.71
N SER A 655 20.78 20.91 -56.09
CA SER A 655 19.67 20.09 -56.60
C SER A 655 20.09 19.31 -57.84
N ARG A 656 19.68 18.03 -57.94
CA ARG A 656 19.27 17.43 -59.22
C ARG A 656 18.50 16.13 -59.06
N ASP A 657 17.27 16.19 -59.57
CA ASP A 657 16.36 15.10 -59.85
C ASP A 657 16.99 14.02 -60.74
N GLN A 658 16.77 12.74 -60.39
CA GLN A 658 16.47 11.73 -61.40
C GLN A 658 15.31 10.82 -60.96
N LEU A 659 14.23 11.10 -61.68
CA LEU A 659 12.92 10.52 -61.79
C LEU A 659 12.92 9.10 -62.39
N LEU A 660 11.97 8.31 -61.88
CA LEU A 660 11.21 7.20 -62.49
C LEU A 660 11.77 5.77 -62.41
N ASN A 661 11.19 4.98 -61.49
CA ASN A 661 10.27 3.93 -61.94
C ASN A 661 9.07 3.77 -60.99
N HIS A 662 7.92 3.48 -61.57
CA HIS A 662 6.58 3.72 -61.06
C HIS A 662 5.98 2.48 -60.35
N GLN A 663 4.99 2.76 -59.49
CA GLN A 663 3.78 1.98 -59.18
C GLN A 663 3.66 1.05 -57.94
N ARG A 664 2.68 1.47 -57.10
CA ARG A 664 1.64 0.73 -56.35
C ARG A 664 1.93 0.29 -54.91
N ASN A 665 1.57 1.19 -54.01
CA ASN A 665 0.56 1.03 -52.94
C ASN A 665 0.12 -0.42 -52.62
N GLN A 666 0.58 -0.96 -51.49
CA GLN A 666 -0.18 -1.94 -50.72
C GLN A 666 0.17 -1.85 -49.23
N SER A 667 -0.64 -1.07 -48.52
CA SER A 667 -0.80 -1.10 -47.08
C SER A 667 -1.48 -2.41 -46.67
N GLN A 668 -0.71 -3.41 -46.23
CA GLN A 668 -1.06 -4.50 -45.30
C GLN A 668 0.04 -5.55 -45.31
N ALA A 669 0.90 -5.54 -44.29
CA ALA A 669 1.69 -6.69 -43.91
C ALA A 669 1.64 -6.81 -42.38
N THR A 670 0.70 -7.64 -41.96
CA THR A 670 0.57 -8.28 -40.65
C THR A 670 1.93 -8.79 -40.15
N LEU A 671 2.50 -8.09 -39.17
CA LEU A 671 3.55 -8.64 -38.31
C LEU A 671 2.87 -9.55 -37.27
N THR A 672 2.92 -10.85 -37.55
CA THR A 672 2.67 -11.91 -36.58
C THR A 672 3.68 -11.79 -35.44
N ARG A 673 3.22 -11.29 -34.30
CA ARG A 673 3.92 -11.20 -33.02
C ARG A 673 4.12 -12.63 -32.49
N GLY A 674 5.37 -13.08 -32.39
CA GLY A 674 5.72 -14.38 -31.83
C GLY A 674 5.41 -14.44 -30.33
N PRO A 675 4.93 -15.58 -29.80
CA PRO A 675 4.61 -15.72 -28.39
C PRO A 675 5.85 -16.24 -27.66
N ASN A 676 6.59 -15.39 -26.96
CA ASN A 676 7.55 -15.81 -25.93
C ASN A 676 7.86 -14.60 -25.04
N GLY A 677 7.13 -14.46 -23.94
CA GLY A 677 7.55 -13.62 -22.82
C GLY A 677 8.77 -14.23 -22.12
N PRO A 678 9.64 -13.42 -21.50
CA PRO A 678 10.79 -13.93 -20.76
C PRO A 678 10.31 -14.75 -19.55
N PRO A 679 10.89 -15.94 -19.28
CA PRO A 679 10.64 -16.63 -18.03
C PRO A 679 11.50 -15.99 -16.93
N SER A 680 10.88 -15.27 -16.01
CA SER A 680 11.55 -14.69 -14.84
C SER A 680 10.77 -15.07 -13.57
N ILE A 681 11.19 -16.16 -12.93
CA ILE A 681 10.69 -16.58 -11.62
C ILE A 681 11.62 -15.95 -10.59
N ALA A 682 11.27 -14.79 -10.07
CA ALA A 682 11.82 -14.32 -8.81
C ALA A 682 11.18 -15.13 -7.67
N PRO A 683 11.94 -15.77 -6.76
CA PRO A 683 11.38 -16.41 -5.59
C PRO A 683 11.09 -15.34 -4.52
N SER A 684 9.96 -14.66 -4.62
CA SER A 684 9.31 -14.06 -3.45
C SER A 684 8.71 -15.20 -2.60
N GLY A 685 9.05 -15.20 -1.32
CA GLY A 685 8.80 -16.31 -0.41
C GLY A 685 7.31 -16.61 -0.20
N MET A 686 6.77 -17.57 -0.94
CA MET A 686 5.83 -18.60 -0.49
C MET A 686 5.51 -19.53 -1.67
N ARG A 687 6.14 -20.71 -1.73
CA ARG A 687 5.71 -21.75 -2.68
C ARG A 687 4.63 -22.64 -2.07
N ASN A 688 3.55 -22.73 -2.83
CA ASN A 688 2.51 -23.75 -2.75
C ASN A 688 3.11 -25.15 -2.61
N VAL A 689 2.76 -25.80 -1.50
CA VAL A 689 3.04 -27.21 -1.25
C VAL A 689 2.13 -28.03 -2.16
N THR A 690 2.70 -28.62 -3.21
CA THR A 690 2.07 -29.76 -3.90
C THR A 690 2.43 -31.02 -3.11
N ALA A 691 1.41 -31.82 -2.81
CA ALA A 691 1.49 -32.92 -1.86
C ALA A 691 2.43 -34.04 -2.34
N GLY A 692 3.42 -34.38 -1.50
CA GLY A 692 4.05 -35.72 -1.52
C GLY A 692 5.56 -35.81 -1.78
N ASP A 693 6.32 -34.72 -1.81
CA ASP A 693 7.78 -34.77 -2.05
C ASP A 693 8.57 -34.08 -0.93
N TYR A 694 9.44 -34.84 -0.25
CA TYR A 694 10.26 -34.38 0.89
C TYR A 694 11.65 -33.88 0.46
N GLY A 695 11.75 -33.15 -0.65
CA GLY A 695 12.91 -32.28 -0.93
C GLY A 695 14.26 -33.01 -0.98
N LEU A 696 14.28 -34.23 -1.52
CA LEU A 696 15.50 -34.93 -1.87
C LEU A 696 15.39 -35.30 -3.34
N GLY A 697 15.98 -34.48 -4.21
CA GLY A 697 16.05 -34.78 -5.64
C GLY A 697 16.68 -36.15 -5.94
N ASN A 698 16.57 -36.57 -7.20
CA ASN A 698 16.92 -37.90 -7.72
C ASN A 698 18.42 -38.28 -7.69
N LYS A 699 19.12 -38.12 -6.56
CA LYS A 699 20.50 -38.57 -6.38
C LYS A 699 20.65 -39.30 -5.05
N GLY A 700 20.55 -40.63 -5.14
CA GLY A 700 21.01 -41.53 -4.09
C GLY A 700 22.53 -41.48 -3.96
N ASP A 701 22.97 -41.52 -2.71
CA ASP A 701 24.35 -41.46 -2.24
C ASP A 701 25.32 -42.38 -3.00
N ASN A 702 26.35 -41.80 -3.63
CA ASN A 702 27.55 -42.50 -4.11
C ASN A 702 28.81 -41.64 -3.90
N TYR A 703 29.07 -41.23 -2.66
CA TYR A 703 30.42 -40.80 -2.27
C TYR A 703 31.01 -41.78 -1.24
N ARG A 704 31.78 -42.75 -1.75
CA ARG A 704 32.91 -43.33 -1.02
C ARG A 704 34.00 -42.26 -1.03
N ASP A 705 34.21 -41.59 0.11
CA ASP A 705 35.51 -41.08 0.59
C ASP A 705 35.32 -40.06 1.74
N GLY A 706 34.51 -40.45 2.73
CA GLY A 706 34.44 -39.73 4.01
C GLY A 706 35.53 -40.24 4.94
N VAL A 707 36.51 -39.39 5.23
CA VAL A 707 37.58 -39.59 6.24
C VAL A 707 36.96 -39.97 7.59
N GLN A 708 37.45 -41.06 8.21
CA GLN A 708 37.01 -41.53 9.52
C GLN A 708 38.05 -41.22 10.60
N PHE A 709 37.58 -40.65 11.71
CA PHE A 709 38.35 -40.37 12.93
C PHE A 709 37.94 -41.33 14.04
N ASN A 710 38.91 -41.78 14.84
CA ASN A 710 38.67 -42.52 16.07
C ASN A 710 38.34 -41.57 17.24
N PRO A 711 37.78 -42.08 18.37
CA PRO A 711 37.36 -41.27 19.52
C PRO A 711 38.47 -40.44 20.19
N GLU A 712 39.74 -40.71 19.87
CA GLU A 712 40.93 -40.04 20.40
C GLU A 712 41.59 -39.07 19.41
N GLY A 713 40.97 -38.83 18.24
CA GLY A 713 41.36 -37.73 17.33
C GLY A 713 42.46 -38.05 16.31
N GLU A 714 42.88 -39.31 16.14
CA GLU A 714 43.83 -39.70 15.09
C GLU A 714 43.13 -40.25 13.82
N PHE A 715 43.76 -39.97 12.66
CA PHE A 715 43.34 -40.40 11.32
C PHE A 715 43.57 -41.89 11.09
N VAL A 716 42.59 -42.59 10.50
CA VAL A 716 42.75 -44.00 10.09
C VAL A 716 42.49 -44.16 8.59
N ASN A 717 43.43 -43.71 7.76
CA ASN A 717 43.92 -44.44 6.57
C ASN A 717 45.04 -43.68 5.87
N SER A 718 45.95 -44.46 5.30
CA SER A 718 47.22 -44.09 4.66
C SER A 718 47.10 -42.95 3.64
N LEU A 719 47.57 -41.76 4.04
CA LEU A 719 47.96 -40.68 3.15
C LEU A 719 49.35 -40.18 3.59
N ASP A 720 50.17 -39.82 2.61
CA ASP A 720 51.60 -39.53 2.72
C ASP A 720 51.96 -38.53 3.85
N PRO A 721 53.05 -38.74 4.63
CA PRO A 721 53.42 -37.89 5.77
C PRO A 721 53.75 -36.42 5.47
N GLU A 722 53.74 -35.97 4.21
CA GLU A 722 54.16 -34.63 3.81
C GLU A 722 53.04 -33.57 3.84
N PHE A 723 51.76 -33.98 3.83
CA PHE A 723 50.60 -33.07 3.84
C PHE A 723 50.00 -32.78 5.23
N ALA A 724 50.59 -33.33 6.30
CA ALA A 724 50.04 -33.27 7.66
C ALA A 724 50.63 -32.18 8.56
N SER A 725 51.52 -31.30 8.06
CA SER A 725 51.99 -30.15 8.84
C SER A 725 51.22 -28.89 8.47
N GLY A 726 50.25 -28.48 9.29
CA GLY A 726 49.83 -27.06 9.32
C GLY A 726 48.35 -26.71 9.47
N LYS A 727 47.41 -27.64 9.68
CA LYS A 727 46.01 -27.28 9.93
C LYS A 727 45.66 -27.31 11.42
N LYS A 728 45.49 -26.13 12.01
CA LYS A 728 44.88 -25.97 13.34
C LYS A 728 43.39 -26.29 13.23
N ILE A 729 42.93 -27.25 14.02
CA ILE A 729 41.52 -27.59 14.20
C ILE A 729 40.95 -26.57 15.19
N GLU A 730 40.08 -25.67 14.73
CA GLU A 730 39.33 -24.78 15.63
C GLU A 730 38.09 -25.51 16.14
N GLU A 731 37.97 -25.62 17.46
CA GLU A 731 36.80 -26.19 18.13
C GLU A 731 35.70 -25.13 18.19
N GLU A 732 34.68 -25.26 17.34
CA GLU A 732 33.54 -24.34 17.33
C GLU A 732 32.70 -24.52 18.60
N LYS A 733 32.64 -23.49 19.45
CA LYS A 733 31.87 -23.52 20.70
C LYS A 733 30.37 -23.53 20.40
N THR A 734 29.71 -24.66 20.67
CA THR A 734 28.24 -24.76 20.57
C THR A 734 27.54 -23.71 21.43
N THR A 735 26.60 -22.96 20.82
CA THR A 735 25.82 -21.91 21.47
C THR A 735 24.90 -22.46 22.57
N ALA A 736 24.58 -21.64 23.58
CA ALA A 736 23.71 -22.04 24.69
C ALA A 736 22.30 -22.47 24.21
N LYS A 737 21.78 -21.80 23.18
CA LYS A 737 20.49 -22.14 22.55
C LYS A 737 20.50 -23.57 21.97
N ARG A 738 21.59 -23.95 21.31
CA ARG A 738 21.75 -25.30 20.75
C ARG A 738 21.73 -26.36 21.85
N ARG A 739 22.36 -26.10 23.00
CA ARG A 739 22.39 -27.06 24.13
C ARG A 739 21.00 -27.27 24.75
N VAL A 740 20.24 -26.20 24.94
CA VAL A 740 18.85 -26.28 25.45
C VAL A 740 17.95 -27.02 24.46
N TRP A 741 18.05 -26.70 23.17
CA TRP A 741 17.29 -27.41 22.14
C TRP A 741 17.58 -28.91 22.11
N VAL A 742 18.87 -29.28 22.14
CA VAL A 742 19.28 -30.68 22.20
C VAL A 742 18.72 -31.36 23.45
N ALA A 743 18.72 -30.70 24.62
CA ALA A 743 18.12 -31.24 25.84
C ALA A 743 16.61 -31.49 25.70
N VAL A 744 15.86 -30.56 25.07
CA VAL A 744 14.42 -30.73 24.78
C VAL A 744 14.19 -31.90 23.82
N VAL A 745 14.99 -32.00 22.77
CA VAL A 745 14.87 -33.09 21.79
C VAL A 745 15.13 -34.44 22.44
N TRP A 746 16.10 -34.53 23.34
CA TRP A 746 16.34 -35.74 24.13
C TRP A 746 15.20 -36.05 25.10
N ALA A 747 14.62 -35.03 25.75
CA ALA A 747 13.48 -35.20 26.65
C ALA A 747 12.22 -35.71 25.93
N LEU A 748 11.96 -35.27 24.70
CA LEU A 748 10.79 -35.72 23.92
C LEU A 748 11.01 -37.04 23.17
N THR A 749 12.27 -37.42 22.91
CA THR A 749 12.62 -38.66 22.20
C THR A 749 13.25 -39.73 23.10
N PHE A 750 13.12 -39.59 24.44
CA PHE A 750 13.74 -40.48 25.43
C PHE A 750 13.34 -41.95 25.29
N TRP A 751 12.11 -42.21 24.84
CA TRP A 751 11.53 -43.54 24.64
C TRP A 751 12.06 -44.26 23.38
N ILE A 752 12.83 -43.56 22.53
CA ILE A 752 13.49 -44.13 21.35
C ILE A 752 14.99 -44.21 21.64
N PRO A 753 15.52 -45.36 22.09
CA PRO A 753 16.93 -45.46 22.46
C PRO A 753 17.83 -45.57 21.22
N SER A 754 19.04 -45.01 21.33
CA SER A 754 20.03 -44.96 20.24
C SER A 754 20.45 -46.29 19.59
N PRO A 755 20.40 -47.47 20.27
CA PRO A 755 20.60 -48.77 19.63
C PRO A 755 19.50 -49.11 18.62
N LEU A 756 18.25 -48.72 18.86
CA LEU A 756 17.13 -49.02 17.97
C LEU A 756 17.28 -48.25 16.64
N LEU A 757 17.72 -46.99 16.71
CA LEU A 757 18.06 -46.19 15.51
C LEU A 757 19.28 -46.72 14.76
N ARG A 758 20.24 -47.33 15.46
CA ARG A 758 21.46 -47.89 14.86
C ARG A 758 21.20 -49.22 14.15
N TYR A 759 20.45 -50.13 14.78
CA TYR A 759 20.24 -51.49 14.29
C TYR A 759 19.00 -51.63 13.42
N VAL A 760 17.88 -50.98 13.77
CA VAL A 760 16.63 -51.05 13.00
C VAL A 760 16.60 -49.93 11.95
N GLY A 761 16.96 -48.70 12.33
CA GLY A 761 16.96 -47.54 11.43
C GLY A 761 18.18 -47.43 10.50
N ARG A 762 19.16 -48.34 10.59
CA ARG A 762 20.43 -48.33 9.84
C ARG A 762 21.23 -47.00 9.91
N MET A 763 20.93 -46.12 10.85
CA MET A 763 21.63 -44.84 11.04
C MET A 763 22.92 -45.04 11.85
N LYS A 764 24.03 -45.30 11.16
CA LYS A 764 25.33 -45.59 11.80
C LYS A 764 26.01 -44.34 12.39
N ARG A 765 25.83 -43.16 11.80
CA ARG A 765 26.49 -41.92 12.24
C ARG A 765 25.71 -41.22 13.38
N PRO A 766 26.39 -40.60 14.37
CA PRO A 766 25.74 -39.93 15.51
C PRO A 766 25.03 -38.62 15.14
N ASP A 767 25.56 -37.86 14.18
CA ASP A 767 24.99 -36.63 13.62
C ASP A 767 23.64 -36.89 12.93
N VAL A 768 23.56 -37.93 12.09
CA VAL A 768 22.33 -38.35 11.40
C VAL A 768 21.24 -38.72 12.41
N ARG A 769 21.60 -39.39 13.51
CA ARG A 769 20.65 -39.75 14.57
C ARG A 769 20.13 -38.52 15.32
N MET A 770 20.97 -37.52 15.55
CA MET A 770 20.54 -36.27 16.19
C MET A 770 19.61 -35.48 15.26
N ALA A 771 19.95 -35.34 13.99
CA ALA A 771 19.10 -34.68 12.99
C ALA A 771 17.75 -35.39 12.82
N TRP A 772 17.72 -36.72 12.86
CA TRP A 772 16.48 -37.49 12.82
C TRP A 772 15.58 -37.20 14.04
N ARG A 773 16.17 -37.17 15.25
CA ARG A 773 15.42 -36.84 16.48
C ARG A 773 14.86 -35.42 16.42
N GLU A 774 15.62 -34.45 15.89
CA GLU A 774 15.15 -33.07 15.71
C GLU A 774 13.94 -32.99 14.79
N LYS A 775 13.98 -33.68 13.64
CA LYS A 775 12.85 -33.73 12.70
C LYS A 775 11.61 -34.37 13.31
N LEU A 776 11.77 -35.44 14.09
CA LEU A 776 10.64 -36.11 14.76
C LEU A 776 9.97 -35.19 15.79
N VAL A 777 10.77 -34.44 16.56
CA VAL A 777 10.25 -33.47 17.54
C VAL A 777 9.51 -32.32 16.85
N LEU A 778 10.03 -31.82 15.73
CA LEU A 778 9.33 -30.80 14.94
C LEU A 778 7.98 -31.34 14.41
N CYS A 779 7.93 -32.56 13.89
CA CYS A 779 6.68 -33.19 13.45
C CYS A 779 5.68 -33.35 14.61
N PHE A 780 6.17 -33.71 15.81
CA PHE A 780 5.35 -33.82 17.01
C PHE A 780 4.77 -32.47 17.46
N CYS A 781 5.56 -31.39 17.42
CA CYS A 781 5.09 -30.03 17.70
C CYS A 781 4.02 -29.57 16.69
N ILE A 782 4.23 -29.83 15.40
CA ILE A 782 3.26 -29.51 14.35
C ILE A 782 1.94 -30.25 14.59
N LEU A 783 1.98 -31.53 14.97
CA LEU A 783 0.78 -32.30 15.29
C LEU A 783 0.04 -31.70 16.50
N LEU A 784 0.74 -31.34 17.57
CA LEU A 784 0.13 -30.72 18.75
C LEU A 784 -0.52 -29.37 18.45
N ILE A 785 0.13 -28.52 17.64
CA ILE A 785 -0.43 -27.21 17.24
C ILE A 785 -1.68 -27.42 16.38
N ASN A 786 -1.65 -28.34 15.42
CA ASN A 786 -2.84 -28.65 14.61
C ASN A 786 -3.99 -29.22 15.45
N ALA A 787 -3.69 -30.10 16.42
CA ALA A 787 -4.69 -30.60 17.36
C ALA A 787 -5.29 -29.48 18.22
N ALA A 788 -4.48 -28.51 18.66
CA ALA A 788 -4.94 -27.35 19.41
C ALA A 788 -5.84 -26.43 18.57
N ILE A 789 -5.51 -26.23 17.29
CA ILE A 789 -6.36 -25.47 16.35
C ILE A 789 -7.70 -26.17 16.13
N ILE A 790 -7.70 -27.48 15.91
CA ILE A 790 -8.94 -28.27 15.77
C ILE A 790 -9.78 -28.20 17.04
N PHE A 791 -9.14 -28.27 18.21
CA PHE A 791 -9.80 -28.10 19.50
C PHE A 791 -10.46 -26.71 19.62
N TRP A 792 -9.73 -25.65 19.26
CA TRP A 792 -10.22 -24.28 19.31
C TRP A 792 -11.41 -24.04 18.38
N ILE A 793 -11.37 -24.59 17.15
CA ILE A 793 -12.42 -24.34 16.16
C ILE A 793 -13.69 -25.15 16.47
N ILE A 794 -13.56 -26.45 16.80
CA ILE A 794 -14.72 -27.36 16.87
C ILE A 794 -15.23 -27.53 18.30
N PHE A 795 -14.33 -27.74 19.25
CA PHE A 795 -14.70 -28.18 20.60
C PHE A 795 -14.90 -27.00 21.54
N PHE A 796 -14.10 -25.94 21.41
CA PHE A 796 -14.19 -24.78 22.29
C PHE A 796 -15.55 -24.08 22.18
N GLY A 797 -16.09 -23.92 20.97
CA GLY A 797 -17.44 -23.37 20.76
C GLY A 797 -18.55 -24.16 21.44
N ARG A 798 -18.48 -25.50 21.41
CA ARG A 798 -19.44 -26.40 22.08
C ARG A 798 -19.31 -26.41 23.61
N ILE A 799 -18.11 -26.15 24.14
CA ILE A 799 -17.88 -26.04 25.59
C ILE A 799 -18.42 -24.71 26.12
N LEU A 800 -18.28 -23.63 25.36
CA LEU A 800 -18.71 -22.29 25.76
C LEU A 800 -20.24 -22.13 25.69
N CYS A 801 -20.89 -22.73 24.68
CA CYS A 801 -22.34 -22.72 24.52
C CYS A 801 -22.90 -24.15 24.34
N PRO A 802 -23.29 -24.83 25.44
CA PRO A 802 -23.78 -26.21 25.39
C PRO A 802 -25.16 -26.40 24.74
N ASN A 803 -25.90 -25.31 24.47
CA ASN A 803 -27.23 -25.35 23.83
C ASN A 803 -27.28 -24.58 22.49
N PHE A 804 -26.15 -24.48 21.77
CA PHE A 804 -26.10 -23.81 20.46
C PHE A 804 -27.11 -24.39 19.45
N ASP A 805 -27.42 -25.68 19.55
CA ASP A 805 -28.39 -26.41 18.72
C ASP A 805 -29.86 -26.03 19.00
N LYS A 806 -30.12 -25.18 20.00
CA LYS A 806 -31.45 -24.75 20.42
C LYS A 806 -31.65 -23.24 20.30
N VAL A 807 -30.72 -22.53 19.67
CA VAL A 807 -30.84 -21.09 19.41
C VAL A 807 -31.19 -20.91 17.95
N TRP A 808 -32.31 -20.22 17.67
CA TRP A 808 -32.84 -20.07 16.32
C TRP A 808 -33.05 -18.59 15.98
N SER A 809 -32.66 -18.20 14.78
CA SER A 809 -33.00 -16.87 14.24
C SER A 809 -34.45 -16.83 13.74
N GLN A 810 -35.05 -15.65 13.72
CA GLN A 810 -36.40 -15.47 13.17
C GLN A 810 -36.50 -15.93 11.70
N SER A 811 -35.43 -15.76 10.92
CA SER A 811 -35.33 -16.23 9.54
C SER A 811 -35.32 -17.75 9.42
N GLU A 812 -34.69 -18.46 10.35
CA GLU A 812 -34.68 -19.93 10.35
C GLU A 812 -36.06 -20.47 10.73
N VAL A 813 -36.69 -19.93 11.78
CA VAL A 813 -38.06 -20.29 12.18
C VAL A 813 -39.05 -20.08 11.02
N ALA A 814 -38.89 -19.01 10.24
CA ALA A 814 -39.73 -18.72 9.08
C ALA A 814 -39.67 -19.79 7.97
N THR A 815 -38.63 -20.64 7.93
CA THR A 815 -38.53 -21.73 6.94
C THR A 815 -39.34 -22.99 7.31
N HIS A 816 -39.76 -23.10 8.57
CA HIS A 816 -40.51 -24.24 9.09
C HIS A 816 -42.03 -24.08 8.87
N GLN A 817 -42.43 -24.14 7.59
CA GLN A 817 -43.82 -24.00 7.11
C GLN A 817 -44.44 -25.33 6.62
N GLY A 818 -43.86 -26.48 6.97
CA GLY A 818 -44.31 -27.78 6.48
C GLY A 818 -45.44 -28.40 7.31
N ASP A 819 -46.24 -29.28 6.70
CA ASP A 819 -47.30 -30.05 7.40
C ASP A 819 -46.79 -31.00 8.50
N ASN A 820 -45.51 -31.36 8.41
CA ASN A 820 -44.80 -32.18 9.40
C ASN A 820 -43.70 -31.38 10.12
N ASP A 821 -43.64 -30.07 9.89
CA ASP A 821 -42.59 -29.19 10.39
C ASP A 821 -43.14 -27.76 10.54
N PHE A 822 -43.95 -27.57 11.59
CA PHE A 822 -44.71 -26.35 11.85
C PHE A 822 -44.24 -25.70 13.15
N TRP A 823 -43.40 -24.67 13.04
CA TRP A 823 -42.85 -23.99 14.21
C TRP A 823 -43.39 -22.57 14.34
N VAL A 824 -43.42 -22.06 15.57
CA VAL A 824 -43.79 -20.67 15.88
C VAL A 824 -42.86 -20.11 16.94
N SER A 825 -42.62 -18.81 16.91
CA SER A 825 -41.91 -18.12 17.99
C SER A 825 -42.86 -17.29 18.84
N ASN A 826 -42.60 -17.22 20.14
CA ASN A 826 -43.33 -16.33 21.06
C ASN A 826 -42.42 -15.95 22.23
N ARG A 827 -42.20 -14.65 22.41
CA ARG A 827 -41.38 -14.02 23.45
C ARG A 827 -39.96 -14.59 23.53
N GLY A 828 -39.30 -14.72 22.37
CA GLY A 828 -37.92 -15.21 22.27
C GLY A 828 -37.78 -16.71 22.59
N LYS A 829 -38.83 -17.50 22.32
CA LYS A 829 -38.82 -18.95 22.44
C LYS A 829 -39.47 -19.58 21.22
N VAL A 830 -38.91 -20.70 20.77
CA VAL A 830 -39.39 -21.46 19.62
C VAL A 830 -40.13 -22.71 20.07
N TYR A 831 -41.31 -22.93 19.48
CA TYR A 831 -42.21 -24.02 19.79
C TYR A 831 -42.56 -24.81 18.53
N ASP A 832 -42.47 -26.13 18.61
CA ASP A 832 -42.87 -27.07 17.56
C ASP A 832 -44.34 -27.48 17.77
N ILE A 833 -45.25 -26.79 17.08
CA ILE A 833 -46.69 -26.99 17.20
C ILE A 833 -47.27 -27.89 16.11
N THR A 834 -46.43 -28.69 15.44
CA THR A 834 -46.82 -29.65 14.38
C THR A 834 -47.94 -30.60 14.79
N LYS A 835 -48.03 -30.96 16.07
CA LYS A 835 -49.15 -31.78 16.59
C LYS A 835 -50.34 -30.93 17.00
N PHE A 836 -50.12 -29.71 17.47
CA PHE A 836 -51.13 -28.86 18.06
C PHE A 836 -52.01 -28.17 17.02
N TYR A 837 -51.44 -27.77 15.87
CA TYR A 837 -52.21 -27.08 14.83
C TYR A 837 -53.32 -27.95 14.21
N LYS A 838 -53.21 -29.28 14.32
CA LYS A 838 -54.21 -30.27 13.90
C LYS A 838 -55.30 -30.51 14.95
N ILE A 839 -55.12 -30.01 16.17
CA ILE A 839 -56.07 -30.18 17.27
C ILE A 839 -57.02 -28.97 17.26
N PRO A 840 -58.35 -29.20 17.19
CA PRO A 840 -59.30 -28.11 17.31
C PRO A 840 -59.16 -27.46 18.69
N HIS A 841 -58.90 -26.16 18.69
CA HIS A 841 -58.84 -25.34 19.89
C HIS A 841 -59.67 -24.08 19.67
N GLY A 842 -60.40 -23.65 20.70
CA GLY A 842 -61.38 -22.58 20.57
C GLY A 842 -62.50 -22.75 21.58
N TYR A 843 -63.63 -22.11 21.32
CA TYR A 843 -64.85 -22.26 22.13
C TYR A 843 -65.92 -23.00 21.34
N THR A 844 -66.86 -23.62 22.06
CA THR A 844 -67.97 -24.37 21.46
C THR A 844 -68.74 -23.49 20.46
N GLY A 845 -68.68 -23.86 19.18
CA GLY A 845 -69.29 -23.12 18.06
C GLY A 845 -68.31 -22.43 17.11
N ARG A 846 -67.02 -22.31 17.46
CA ARG A 846 -65.95 -21.78 16.60
C ARG A 846 -64.61 -22.45 16.94
N GLU A 847 -64.50 -23.73 16.60
CA GLU A 847 -63.26 -24.49 16.71
C GLU A 847 -62.33 -24.17 15.53
N THR A 848 -61.02 -24.08 15.79
CA THR A 848 -60.03 -23.89 14.72
C THR A 848 -59.99 -25.11 13.81
N THR A 849 -59.87 -24.84 12.52
CA THR A 849 -59.62 -25.87 11.49
C THR A 849 -58.16 -25.84 11.08
N THR A 850 -57.66 -26.95 10.54
CA THR A 850 -56.28 -27.09 10.07
C THR A 850 -55.93 -26.02 9.04
N ASP A 851 -56.85 -25.71 8.13
CA ASP A 851 -56.68 -24.71 7.07
C ASP A 851 -56.55 -23.29 7.61
N GLN A 852 -57.21 -22.98 8.73
CA GLN A 852 -57.11 -21.68 9.39
C GLN A 852 -55.78 -21.51 10.14
N MET A 853 -55.14 -22.60 10.52
CA MET A 853 -53.88 -22.57 11.24
C MET A 853 -52.66 -22.49 10.32
N GLN A 854 -52.76 -22.96 9.06
CA GLN A 854 -51.67 -22.96 8.08
C GLN A 854 -50.89 -21.63 7.96
N PRO A 855 -51.55 -20.45 7.91
CA PRO A 855 -50.84 -19.19 7.73
C PRO A 855 -49.94 -18.76 8.91
N PHE A 856 -50.08 -19.38 10.07
CA PHE A 856 -49.29 -19.04 11.25
C PHE A 856 -47.95 -19.78 11.32
N ALA A 857 -47.63 -20.63 10.33
CA ALA A 857 -46.39 -21.39 10.31
C ALA A 857 -45.17 -20.47 10.11
N GLY A 858 -44.16 -20.63 10.96
CA GLY A 858 -42.94 -19.82 10.92
C GLY A 858 -43.10 -18.38 11.39
N LEU A 859 -44.27 -18.00 11.90
CA LEU A 859 -44.57 -16.62 12.31
C LEU A 859 -44.21 -16.36 13.77
N ASN A 860 -43.87 -15.10 14.08
CA ASN A 860 -43.79 -14.63 15.46
C ASN A 860 -45.19 -14.30 16.00
N MET A 861 -45.58 -14.99 17.07
CA MET A 861 -46.89 -14.91 17.72
C MET A 861 -46.98 -13.82 18.80
N ASP A 862 -45.90 -13.06 19.05
CA ASP A 862 -45.87 -11.92 19.97
C ASP A 862 -47.02 -10.91 19.81
N PRO A 863 -47.36 -10.44 18.59
CA PRO A 863 -48.47 -9.52 18.41
C PRO A 863 -49.84 -10.18 18.59
N TYR A 864 -49.94 -11.51 18.40
CA TYR A 864 -51.20 -12.26 18.44
C TYR A 864 -51.62 -12.68 19.85
N ILE A 865 -50.65 -13.04 20.71
CA ILE A 865 -50.92 -13.57 22.05
C ILE A 865 -50.18 -12.72 23.08
N GLN A 866 -50.89 -11.78 23.71
CA GLN A 866 -50.32 -10.84 24.66
C GLN A 866 -50.84 -11.09 26.09
N PRO A 867 -49.98 -11.00 27.12
CA PRO A 867 -50.44 -10.99 28.50
C PRO A 867 -51.14 -9.66 28.84
N LEU A 868 -52.09 -9.69 29.77
CA LEU A 868 -52.69 -8.46 30.30
C LEU A 868 -51.65 -7.70 31.13
N LEU A 869 -51.49 -6.40 30.86
CA LEU A 869 -50.44 -5.57 31.47
C LEU A 869 -50.53 -5.54 33.00
N PHE A 870 -51.73 -5.43 33.56
CA PHE A 870 -51.92 -5.42 35.02
C PHE A 870 -51.53 -6.75 35.70
N LYS A 871 -51.49 -7.86 34.95
CA LYS A 871 -51.01 -9.16 35.43
C LYS A 871 -49.52 -9.36 35.19
N ALA A 872 -48.99 -8.88 34.07
CA ALA A 872 -47.57 -8.94 33.77
C ALA A 872 -46.73 -8.01 34.68
N CYS A 873 -47.28 -6.84 35.03
CA CYS A 873 -46.62 -5.80 35.82
C CYS A 873 -47.42 -5.48 37.11
N PRO A 874 -47.46 -6.40 38.10
CA PRO A 874 -48.22 -6.20 39.32
C PRO A 874 -47.69 -4.98 40.09
N GLY A 875 -48.57 -4.05 40.45
CA GLY A 875 -48.25 -2.85 41.23
C GLY A 875 -47.86 -1.61 40.42
N ILE A 876 -47.64 -1.74 39.11
CA ILE A 876 -47.35 -0.60 38.20
C ILE A 876 -48.60 -0.26 37.38
N VAL A 877 -49.27 -1.28 36.83
CA VAL A 877 -50.50 -1.11 36.04
C VAL A 877 -51.68 -1.64 36.87
N THR A 878 -52.60 -0.76 37.21
CA THR A 878 -53.82 -1.09 37.97
C THR A 878 -55.09 -1.08 37.11
N ASP A 879 -55.03 -0.47 35.92
CA ASP A 879 -56.14 -0.44 34.97
C ASP A 879 -56.25 -1.76 34.20
N GLU A 880 -57.40 -2.43 34.30
CA GLU A 880 -57.70 -3.68 33.61
C GLU A 880 -57.91 -3.49 32.10
N ASN A 881 -58.13 -2.27 31.62
CA ASN A 881 -58.42 -1.98 30.22
C ASN A 881 -57.17 -1.59 29.41
N LEU A 882 -56.05 -1.29 30.06
CA LEU A 882 -54.81 -0.89 29.40
C LEU A 882 -54.20 -2.07 28.61
N ALA A 883 -53.91 -1.87 27.32
CA ALA A 883 -53.08 -2.81 26.54
C ALA A 883 -52.19 -2.06 25.55
N LEU A 884 -51.13 -2.74 25.14
CA LEU A 884 -50.21 -2.27 24.11
C LEU A 884 -50.76 -2.63 22.73
N PHE A 885 -50.54 -1.73 21.78
CA PHE A 885 -50.78 -2.00 20.36
C PHE A 885 -49.41 -1.99 19.67
N PRO A 886 -49.08 -3.01 18.86
CA PRO A 886 -47.87 -2.98 18.05
C PRO A 886 -47.95 -1.84 17.04
N ASN A 887 -46.81 -1.19 16.76
CA ASN A 887 -46.71 -0.06 15.83
C ASN A 887 -46.80 -0.50 14.35
N ASP A 888 -46.74 -1.81 14.11
CA ASP A 888 -46.79 -2.40 12.77
C ASP A 888 -48.23 -2.43 12.25
N THR A 889 -48.47 -1.87 11.07
CA THR A 889 -49.81 -1.45 10.63
C THR A 889 -50.67 -2.58 10.04
N LYS A 890 -50.18 -3.83 10.03
CA LYS A 890 -50.97 -4.99 9.59
C LYS A 890 -50.70 -6.24 10.42
N ILE A 891 -51.63 -6.56 11.31
CA ILE A 891 -51.84 -7.96 11.72
C ILE A 891 -52.46 -8.65 10.50
N GLU A 892 -51.68 -9.47 9.80
CA GLU A 892 -52.09 -10.12 8.55
C GLU A 892 -53.31 -11.05 8.74
N HIS A 893 -53.41 -11.68 9.92
CA HIS A 893 -54.45 -12.65 10.25
C HIS A 893 -55.17 -12.34 11.58
N PRO A 894 -56.13 -11.40 11.60
CA PRO A 894 -56.80 -10.97 12.84
C PRO A 894 -57.54 -12.10 13.56
N GLU A 895 -57.94 -13.15 12.85
CA GLU A 895 -58.49 -14.40 13.38
C GLU A 895 -57.61 -15.09 14.43
N GLY A 896 -56.29 -14.90 14.41
CA GLY A 896 -55.35 -15.49 15.36
C GLY A 896 -55.18 -14.73 16.67
N VAL A 897 -55.82 -13.57 16.83
CA VAL A 897 -55.61 -12.68 17.99
C VAL A 897 -56.33 -13.22 19.23
N HIS A 898 -55.56 -13.49 20.28
CA HIS A 898 -56.05 -13.99 21.56
C HIS A 898 -56.03 -12.88 22.60
N THR A 899 -57.19 -12.24 22.82
CA THR A 899 -57.37 -11.22 23.87
C THR A 899 -58.06 -11.84 25.09
N SER A 900 -57.39 -11.84 26.24
CA SER A 900 -57.91 -12.37 27.51
C SER A 900 -58.66 -11.33 28.36
N GLY A 901 -59.45 -11.80 29.33
CA GLY A 901 -60.17 -10.94 30.27
C GLY A 901 -61.39 -10.24 29.67
N LYS A 902 -61.77 -9.08 30.25
CA LYS A 902 -62.98 -8.31 29.89
C LYS A 902 -62.98 -7.75 28.46
N ARG A 903 -61.80 -7.67 27.84
CA ARG A 903 -61.62 -7.22 26.45
C ARG A 903 -61.86 -8.32 25.43
N SER A 904 -62.05 -9.57 25.87
CA SER A 904 -62.32 -10.68 24.96
C SER A 904 -63.71 -10.52 24.34
N PRO A 905 -63.85 -10.59 22.99
CA PRO A 905 -65.16 -10.52 22.33
C PRO A 905 -66.01 -11.79 22.55
N TYR A 906 -65.44 -12.84 23.16
CA TYR A 906 -66.07 -14.15 23.31
C TYR A 906 -66.68 -14.34 24.70
N THR A 907 -67.97 -14.67 24.75
CA THR A 907 -68.73 -14.91 25.99
C THR A 907 -68.77 -16.41 26.35
N GLY A 908 -68.40 -16.77 27.59
CA GLY A 908 -68.43 -18.16 28.08
C GLY A 908 -67.20 -19.03 27.76
N ALA A 909 -66.14 -18.46 27.17
CA ALA A 909 -64.90 -19.18 26.84
C ALA A 909 -63.85 -19.10 27.97
N LYS A 910 -62.95 -20.09 28.06
CA LYS A 910 -61.86 -20.12 29.07
C LYS A 910 -60.92 -18.88 29.00
N ILE A 911 -60.88 -18.21 27.85
CA ILE A 911 -60.08 -16.99 27.62
C ILE A 911 -60.60 -15.76 28.39
N GLN A 912 -61.84 -15.79 28.89
CA GLN A 912 -62.38 -14.73 29.74
C GLN A 912 -61.71 -14.65 31.11
N ASN A 913 -61.07 -15.73 31.58
CA ASN A 913 -60.29 -15.68 32.80
C ASN A 913 -59.13 -14.67 32.61
N PRO A 914 -59.02 -13.63 33.46
CA PRO A 914 -57.91 -12.68 33.38
C PRO A 914 -56.52 -13.34 33.47
N ASP A 915 -56.43 -14.52 34.08
CA ASP A 915 -55.20 -15.30 34.17
C ASP A 915 -55.08 -16.38 33.09
N TRP A 916 -55.84 -16.32 32.00
CA TRP A 916 -55.77 -17.33 30.93
C TRP A 916 -54.35 -17.49 30.36
N TYR A 917 -53.61 -16.40 30.20
CA TYR A 917 -52.25 -16.42 29.69
C TYR A 917 -51.33 -17.27 30.60
N GLY A 918 -51.40 -17.07 31.92
CA GLY A 918 -50.58 -17.79 32.89
C GLY A 918 -51.07 -19.21 33.20
N SER A 919 -52.39 -19.40 33.33
CA SER A 919 -52.99 -20.66 33.78
C SER A 919 -53.28 -21.66 32.66
N VAL A 920 -53.45 -21.21 31.42
CA VAL A 920 -53.84 -22.07 30.28
C VAL A 920 -52.81 -22.03 29.17
N PHE A 921 -52.41 -20.85 28.69
CA PHE A 921 -51.52 -20.72 27.55
C PHE A 921 -50.08 -21.17 27.87
N LEU A 922 -49.45 -20.59 28.90
CA LEU A 922 -48.07 -20.91 29.26
C LEU A 922 -47.83 -22.41 29.57
N PRO A 923 -48.69 -23.10 30.35
CA PRO A 923 -48.50 -24.52 30.61
C PRO A 923 -48.65 -25.36 29.33
N ARG A 924 -49.59 -24.99 28.45
CA ARG A 924 -49.87 -25.74 27.23
C ARG A 924 -48.79 -25.57 26.17
N ILE A 925 -48.29 -24.35 25.96
CA ILE A 925 -47.25 -24.09 24.95
C ILE A 925 -45.90 -24.67 25.39
N LYS A 926 -45.63 -24.75 26.70
CA LYS A 926 -44.40 -25.34 27.25
C LYS A 926 -44.20 -26.81 26.89
N GLU A 927 -45.27 -27.57 26.65
CA GLU A 927 -45.19 -28.96 26.17
C GLU A 927 -44.57 -29.08 24.77
N TYR A 928 -44.58 -27.99 23.99
CA TYR A 928 -44.09 -27.90 22.62
C TYR A 928 -42.76 -27.15 22.50
N TYR A 929 -42.11 -26.86 23.63
CA TYR A 929 -40.86 -26.08 23.66
C TYR A 929 -39.71 -26.80 22.95
N LYS A 930 -39.03 -26.08 22.05
CA LYS A 930 -37.90 -26.59 21.27
C LYS A 930 -36.59 -25.89 21.61
N GLY A 931 -36.63 -24.57 21.76
CA GLY A 931 -35.45 -23.72 21.92
C GLY A 931 -35.77 -22.25 22.13
N GLU A 932 -34.76 -21.40 22.04
CA GLU A 932 -34.84 -19.93 22.18
C GLU A 932 -34.59 -19.21 20.84
#